data_AF-A0AAF0F897-F1
#
_entry.id   AF-A0AAF0F897-F1
#
_cell.length_a   1.000
_cell.length_b   1.000
_cell.length_c   1.000
_cell.angle_alpha   90.00
_cell.angle_beta   90.00
_cell.angle_gamma   90.00
#
_symmetry.space_group_name_H-M   'P 1'
#
loop_
_entity.id
_entity.type
_entity.pdbx_description
1 polymer ?
#
loop_
_entity_poly.entity_id
_entity_poly.type
_entity_poly.pdbx_seq_one_letter_code
_entity_poly.pdbx_strand_id
1 'polypeptide(L)'
;MSTSSRSSTAKQADTVLPSWRNFIFFDTQNPPERGPKDVPPSLPDKNYVDVVYATLNIAEQPRYRGSLVLGLEDGYIHVVDAHTYKELMVWRAHEHVLHTFSVVQDSRAILTAGVDSANGALQLRLWRLASESANEKFEMAKQILIRSDPSDNKICAIDIHAHLSFIALGFDNGKVILLRDVRLDTNDSGAPKVRLVREASPIDEHEESSPLDGIRCLAFGEVADALYLMIATSSKVLRATIVGTRSGSVPSVIDTIGCASGCAIKFRALEDAISQQSSSENGSEDEILFSPRKTANKLVLARDEAVYVIGTEGREASIALEGPKVCLRPLHGQLALLSTPTQAGMSIEHPVMLGKPTPTHTDSKQLTIFDMDTKCVSYTAVIQPGVRDFWTSNSEIAAFEATPTSIIGVLTRTSQLLSFEEKDLKTKLQQLLRANLYILAIQFVRSYHSRFPHARLPDLKAGAIIVPPRLQERVRVQQVDVLITDIIRRYGDHLYTKGDFEGAILQFIKTIGVVSPSYIIRKFLDAQRLPFLIQYLEALHGKGLANADHTSLLLNCYTKMRDTESLDRFLRTPNAFSPDVKTTPGRDIAPFDVRVAISVCRRGGCAAQAAYLAKTYEYHEEFLEITLRDDSNAKEAIEYLQNLPSALAELYMQQYANTLLNISPDETTSLLIDLYTTPVVQQGSSHIPSPQPLFPDFIGHEEKLIEFCEQVIKRRWGKTVEDQRGSPTHAKSKQSEPHETLLANTLLECYLNHEEYQEKALYILYHPDFFPYSIEHALVLCSTSQCTPGILFLYERLEMYESIIEHWNHAEESNEGVAYKLIDVLKQFGDIRPNLYVSVLRIFATSSEMSNEQNADFKWVLDQIDERNLLSPLEVVQLVSESGVVQLGAISEYLLRHANQDQTELESVRKLIHSYKTEAANKKEELLKLTTDATPVVFPNQQCDLCHEELSPPSIYFMCKHTFHRRCLRDGEDVRECPLCSRAHDELRSLQIAQSMANDYDVVLNDVQDADDSFEVIASLFSRQAIR
;
A
#
# COMPACT_ATOMS: atom_id res chain seq x y z
N MET A 1 -83.73 -6.83 -7.80
CA MET A 1 -82.75 -7.81 -7.30
C MET A 1 -81.49 -7.07 -6.88
N SER A 2 -81.01 -7.32 -5.66
CA SER A 2 -79.69 -6.96 -5.08
C SER A 2 -78.94 -5.72 -5.61
N THR A 3 -79.06 -4.62 -4.90
CA THR A 3 -78.07 -3.53 -4.84
C THR A 3 -76.95 -3.88 -3.85
N SER A 4 -75.68 -3.65 -4.19
CA SER A 4 -74.58 -3.59 -3.22
C SER A 4 -73.68 -2.37 -3.51
N SER A 5 -73.73 -1.39 -2.61
CA SER A 5 -72.97 -0.15 -2.68
C SER A 5 -71.56 -0.34 -2.11
N ARG A 6 -70.53 -0.20 -2.95
CA ARG A 6 -69.14 -0.07 -2.49
C ARG A 6 -68.90 1.35 -1.97
N SER A 7 -68.56 1.48 -0.69
CA SER A 7 -68.06 2.72 -0.08
C SER A 7 -66.65 3.04 -0.56
N SER A 8 -66.34 4.33 -0.71
CA SER A 8 -65.11 4.81 -1.36
C SER A 8 -64.22 5.66 -0.44
N THR A 9 -63.12 5.08 0.04
CA THR A 9 -61.95 5.74 0.64
C THR A 9 -60.73 4.80 0.41
N ALA A 10 -59.52 5.23 0.09
CA ALA A 10 -59.00 6.55 -0.28
C ALA A 10 -58.24 6.44 -1.63
N LYS A 11 -58.11 7.55 -2.37
CA LYS A 11 -57.32 7.55 -3.63
C LYS A 11 -55.86 7.84 -3.34
N GLN A 12 -54.96 6.95 -3.78
CA GLN A 12 -53.53 7.26 -3.88
C GLN A 12 -53.32 8.40 -4.90
N ALA A 13 -52.52 9.40 -4.53
CA ALA A 13 -52.08 10.47 -5.41
C ALA A 13 -50.57 10.72 -5.20
N ASP A 14 -49.74 10.14 -6.08
CA ASP A 14 -48.27 10.13 -6.01
C ASP A 14 -47.57 11.48 -6.29
N THR A 15 -48.29 12.61 -6.21
CA THR A 15 -47.82 13.91 -6.74
C THR A 15 -48.15 15.11 -5.86
N VAL A 16 -47.70 15.09 -4.60
CA VAL A 16 -47.54 16.31 -3.79
C VAL A 16 -46.11 16.36 -3.28
N LEU A 17 -45.35 17.39 -3.68
CA LEU A 17 -44.09 17.74 -3.02
C LEU A 17 -44.45 18.13 -1.57
N PRO A 18 -44.02 17.38 -0.55
CA PRO A 18 -44.27 17.80 0.81
C PRO A 18 -43.46 19.07 1.09
N SER A 19 -44.02 19.96 1.90
CA SER A 19 -43.35 21.19 2.32
C SER A 19 -42.03 20.88 3.04
N TRP A 20 -41.10 21.85 3.06
CA TRP A 20 -39.73 21.70 3.56
C TRP A 20 -39.68 20.93 4.91
N ARG A 21 -39.03 19.76 4.92
CA ARG A 21 -38.90 18.80 6.05
C ARG A 21 -40.14 18.01 6.47
N ASN A 22 -41.22 18.02 5.70
CA ASN A 22 -42.33 17.09 5.86
C ASN A 22 -42.15 15.90 4.92
N PHE A 23 -42.54 14.69 5.34
CA PHE A 23 -42.44 13.46 4.55
C PHE A 23 -43.65 12.54 4.79
N ILE A 24 -43.76 11.48 3.99
CA ILE A 24 -44.80 10.44 4.12
C ILE A 24 -44.11 9.08 4.30
N PHE A 25 -43.45 8.92 5.45
CA PHE A 25 -42.65 7.73 5.79
C PHE A 25 -43.43 6.63 6.52
N PHE A 26 -44.74 6.81 6.70
CA PHE A 26 -45.63 5.78 7.23
C PHE A 26 -46.69 5.44 6.18
N ASP A 27 -47.09 4.16 6.13
CA ASP A 27 -48.24 3.69 5.37
C ASP A 27 -49.37 3.29 6.34
N THR A 28 -50.62 3.57 5.94
CA THR A 28 -51.79 3.20 6.73
C THR A 28 -52.22 1.78 6.36
N GLN A 29 -52.08 0.84 7.29
CA GLN A 29 -52.60 -0.52 7.17
C GLN A 29 -54.02 -0.56 7.76
N ASN A 30 -54.99 -0.90 6.92
CA ASN A 30 -56.31 -1.34 7.38
C ASN A 30 -56.20 -2.79 7.88
N PRO A 31 -56.92 -3.18 8.96
CA PRO A 31 -56.93 -4.57 9.40
C PRO A 31 -57.45 -5.48 8.27
N PRO A 32 -56.88 -6.70 8.11
CA PRO A 32 -57.26 -7.58 7.01
C PRO A 32 -58.73 -8.00 7.13
N GLU A 33 -59.52 -7.75 6.08
CA GLU A 33 -60.90 -8.23 5.97
C GLU A 33 -60.94 -9.77 6.03
N ARG A 34 -61.25 -10.32 7.21
CA ARG A 34 -61.50 -11.75 7.39
C ARG A 34 -62.97 -12.07 7.22
N GLY A 35 -63.26 -13.32 6.83
CA GLY A 35 -64.57 -13.77 6.40
C GLY A 35 -65.65 -13.72 7.50
N PRO A 36 -66.95 -13.81 7.12
CA PRO A 36 -68.11 -13.45 7.94
C PRO A 36 -68.47 -14.43 9.07
N LYS A 37 -67.50 -15.17 9.61
CA LYS A 37 -67.69 -16.11 10.74
C LYS A 37 -66.78 -15.85 11.95
N ASP A 38 -65.72 -15.07 11.77
CA ASP A 38 -64.88 -14.64 12.88
C ASP A 38 -65.33 -13.24 13.30
N VAL A 39 -65.63 -13.06 14.59
CA VAL A 39 -65.81 -11.71 15.16
C VAL A 39 -64.47 -10.97 14.93
N PRO A 40 -64.47 -9.73 14.40
CA PRO A 40 -63.23 -8.98 14.25
C PRO A 40 -62.56 -8.87 15.63
N PRO A 41 -61.23 -9.08 15.74
CA PRO A 41 -60.55 -9.05 17.03
C PRO A 41 -60.56 -7.61 17.56
N SER A 42 -61.59 -7.32 18.36
CA SER A 42 -61.80 -6.03 19.01
C SER A 42 -61.12 -6.04 20.37
N LEU A 43 -60.27 -5.05 20.61
CA LEU A 43 -59.78 -4.74 21.95
C LEU A 43 -60.97 -4.55 22.92
N PRO A 44 -60.86 -4.94 24.21
CA PRO A 44 -61.95 -4.84 25.18
C PRO A 44 -62.62 -3.46 25.20
N ASP A 45 -63.96 -3.39 25.12
CA ASP A 45 -64.65 -2.10 25.13
C ASP A 45 -64.85 -1.58 26.57
N LYS A 46 -63.73 -1.15 27.18
CA LYS A 46 -63.62 -0.63 28.55
C LYS A 46 -62.69 0.58 28.60
N ASN A 47 -62.66 1.28 29.73
CA ASN A 47 -61.70 2.36 29.95
C ASN A 47 -60.30 1.79 30.21
N TYR A 48 -59.33 2.27 29.43
CA TYR A 48 -57.92 1.97 29.61
C TYR A 48 -57.27 3.01 30.52
N VAL A 49 -56.43 2.53 31.45
CA VAL A 49 -55.51 3.37 32.23
C VAL A 49 -54.29 3.73 31.37
N ASP A 50 -53.73 2.73 30.69
CA ASP A 50 -52.70 2.90 29.67
C ASP A 50 -52.66 1.68 28.73
N VAL A 51 -52.03 1.84 27.56
CA VAL A 51 -51.77 0.80 26.56
C VAL A 51 -50.29 0.85 26.21
N VAL A 52 -49.55 -0.22 26.53
CA VAL A 52 -48.09 -0.30 26.39
C VAL A 52 -47.71 -1.49 25.52
N TYR A 53 -46.93 -1.25 24.47
CA TYR A 53 -46.30 -2.32 23.69
C TYR A 53 -45.05 -2.84 24.41
N ALA A 54 -44.89 -4.16 24.45
CA ALA A 54 -43.73 -4.82 25.03
C ALA A 54 -43.43 -6.15 24.32
N THR A 55 -42.15 -6.47 24.14
CA THR A 55 -41.70 -7.75 23.58
C THR A 55 -41.65 -8.83 24.66
N LEU A 56 -42.84 -9.25 25.12
CA LEU A 56 -42.98 -10.41 26.00
C LEU A 56 -42.78 -11.69 25.18
N ASN A 57 -41.65 -12.38 25.40
CA ASN A 57 -41.35 -13.66 24.75
C ASN A 57 -42.25 -14.77 25.31
N ILE A 58 -43.47 -14.86 24.77
CA ILE A 58 -44.51 -15.84 25.14
C ILE A 58 -44.52 -16.98 24.10
N ALA A 59 -44.62 -18.24 24.53
CA ALA A 59 -44.48 -19.45 23.71
C ALA A 59 -45.49 -19.57 22.55
N GLU A 60 -46.69 -18.98 22.66
CA GLU A 60 -47.66 -18.94 21.55
C GLU A 60 -47.28 -17.96 20.43
N GLN A 61 -46.33 -17.06 20.65
CA GLN A 61 -45.92 -16.05 19.68
C GLN A 61 -44.63 -16.44 18.93
N PRO A 62 -44.51 -16.12 17.62
CA PRO A 62 -43.21 -15.99 16.99
C PRO A 62 -42.39 -14.93 17.74
N ARG A 63 -41.09 -15.17 17.95
CA ARG A 63 -40.14 -14.35 18.74
C ARG A 63 -40.03 -12.85 18.39
N TYR A 64 -40.79 -12.37 17.41
CA TYR A 64 -40.72 -11.03 16.83
C TYR A 64 -42.11 -10.36 16.65
N ARG A 65 -43.19 -10.88 17.27
CA ARG A 65 -44.55 -10.32 17.08
C ARG A 65 -45.03 -9.33 18.13
N GLY A 66 -44.36 -9.23 19.26
CA GLY A 66 -44.70 -8.28 20.32
C GLY A 66 -46.08 -8.49 20.97
N SER A 67 -46.25 -7.90 22.15
CA SER A 67 -47.48 -7.97 22.94
C SER A 67 -47.93 -6.57 23.33
N LEU A 68 -49.24 -6.33 23.30
CA LEU A 68 -49.88 -5.16 23.88
C LEU A 68 -50.36 -5.51 25.29
N VAL A 69 -49.86 -4.78 26.28
CA VAL A 69 -50.30 -4.84 27.66
C VAL A 69 -51.32 -3.73 27.87
N LEU A 70 -52.54 -4.12 28.24
CA LEU A 70 -53.68 -3.23 28.46
C LEU A 70 -54.01 -3.23 29.95
N GLY A 71 -53.86 -2.08 30.61
CA GLY A 71 -54.30 -1.89 31.98
C GLY A 71 -55.71 -1.30 32.02
N LEU A 72 -56.65 -1.99 32.66
CA LEU A 72 -58.04 -1.53 32.80
C LEU A 72 -58.28 -0.88 34.17
N GLU A 73 -59.16 0.11 34.23
CA GLU A 73 -59.50 0.82 35.47
C GLU A 73 -60.06 -0.12 36.57
N ASP A 74 -60.69 -1.23 36.17
CA ASP A 74 -61.30 -2.25 37.05
C ASP A 74 -60.30 -3.25 37.68
N GLY A 75 -59.00 -2.98 37.54
CA GLY A 75 -57.93 -3.77 38.16
C GLY A 75 -57.44 -4.95 37.33
N TYR A 76 -57.96 -5.17 36.12
CA TYR A 76 -57.50 -6.23 35.21
C TYR A 76 -56.35 -5.79 34.31
N ILE A 77 -55.50 -6.74 33.95
CA ILE A 77 -54.50 -6.60 32.89
C ILE A 77 -54.76 -7.67 31.84
N HIS A 78 -54.87 -7.22 30.60
CA HIS A 78 -54.95 -8.07 29.41
C HIS A 78 -53.64 -7.97 28.64
N VAL A 79 -53.08 -9.10 28.22
CA VAL A 79 -51.95 -9.18 27.30
C VAL A 79 -52.45 -9.78 26.01
N VAL A 80 -52.23 -9.06 24.92
CA VAL A 80 -52.82 -9.30 23.60
C VAL A 80 -51.72 -9.31 22.55
N ASP A 81 -51.78 -10.20 21.56
CA ASP A 81 -50.84 -10.22 20.43
C ASP A 81 -50.96 -8.91 19.63
N ALA A 82 -49.83 -8.21 19.42
CA ALA A 82 -49.85 -6.84 18.91
C ALA A 82 -50.25 -6.70 17.43
N HIS A 83 -50.23 -7.80 16.66
CA HIS A 83 -50.53 -7.82 15.23
C HIS A 83 -51.90 -8.44 14.90
N THR A 84 -52.30 -9.44 15.67
CA THR A 84 -53.56 -10.19 15.46
C THR A 84 -54.66 -9.77 16.42
N TYR A 85 -54.33 -9.00 17.47
CA TYR A 85 -55.23 -8.55 18.53
C TYR A 85 -55.96 -9.71 19.24
N LYS A 86 -55.38 -10.92 19.19
CA LYS A 86 -55.83 -12.11 19.94
C LYS A 86 -55.37 -11.97 21.38
N GLU A 87 -56.29 -12.13 22.33
CA GLU A 87 -55.97 -12.22 23.75
C GLU A 87 -55.09 -13.45 24.04
N LEU A 88 -53.97 -13.21 24.75
CA LEU A 88 -53.01 -14.24 25.16
C LEU A 88 -53.18 -14.59 26.63
N MET A 89 -53.30 -13.58 27.50
CA MET A 89 -53.41 -13.76 28.95
C MET A 89 -54.27 -12.66 29.58
N VAL A 90 -55.02 -13.02 30.62
CA VAL A 90 -55.75 -12.07 31.48
C VAL A 90 -55.58 -12.45 32.93
N TRP A 91 -55.32 -11.48 33.79
CA TRP A 91 -55.39 -11.66 35.24
C TRP A 91 -55.88 -10.39 35.93
N ARG A 92 -56.38 -10.56 37.16
CA ARG A 92 -56.71 -9.44 38.03
C ARG A 92 -55.46 -9.01 38.78
N ALA A 93 -54.92 -7.84 38.46
CA ALA A 93 -53.77 -7.27 39.15
C ALA A 93 -54.18 -6.68 40.50
N HIS A 94 -55.32 -5.96 40.57
CA HIS A 94 -55.81 -5.29 41.78
C HIS A 94 -57.30 -5.54 42.06
N GLU A 95 -57.71 -5.43 43.32
CA GLU A 95 -59.10 -5.73 43.73
C GLU A 95 -60.09 -4.61 43.42
N HIS A 96 -59.69 -3.33 43.50
CA HIS A 96 -60.60 -2.21 43.22
C HIS A 96 -60.22 -1.41 41.98
N VAL A 97 -59.04 -0.77 41.99
CA VAL A 97 -58.64 0.18 40.94
C VAL A 97 -57.18 0.00 40.58
N LEU A 98 -56.87 -0.01 39.29
CA LEU A 98 -55.52 0.19 38.75
C LEU A 98 -55.30 1.69 38.51
N HIS A 99 -54.28 2.28 39.14
CA HIS A 99 -53.92 3.69 38.94
C HIS A 99 -52.97 3.90 37.76
N THR A 100 -52.00 3.00 37.60
CA THR A 100 -51.03 2.97 36.50
C THR A 100 -50.26 1.64 36.53
N PHE A 101 -49.58 1.30 35.44
CA PHE A 101 -48.65 0.17 35.38
C PHE A 101 -47.45 0.54 34.51
N SER A 102 -46.35 -0.19 34.66
CA SER A 102 -45.15 -0.05 33.84
C SER A 102 -44.57 -1.43 33.52
N VAL A 103 -44.09 -1.62 32.29
CA VAL A 103 -43.53 -2.89 31.84
C VAL A 103 -42.01 -2.82 31.87
N VAL A 104 -41.39 -3.69 32.67
CA VAL A 104 -39.94 -3.79 32.85
C VAL A 104 -39.39 -4.68 31.75
N GLN A 105 -38.93 -4.07 30.66
CA GLN A 105 -38.60 -4.79 29.43
C GLN A 105 -37.43 -5.78 29.65
N ASP A 106 -36.35 -5.35 30.32
CA ASP A 106 -35.18 -6.19 30.62
C ASP A 106 -35.47 -7.49 31.38
N SER A 107 -36.51 -7.50 32.23
CA SER A 107 -36.72 -8.57 33.23
C SER A 107 -38.01 -9.37 33.06
N ARG A 108 -38.73 -9.15 31.95
CA ARG A 108 -40.03 -9.79 31.65
C ARG A 108 -41.03 -9.64 32.81
N ALA A 109 -41.03 -8.47 33.45
CA ALA A 109 -41.86 -8.18 34.61
C ALA A 109 -42.79 -6.99 34.34
N ILE A 110 -43.94 -6.97 35.02
CA ILE A 110 -44.92 -5.89 34.97
C ILE A 110 -45.10 -5.37 36.39
N LEU A 111 -44.88 -4.07 36.59
CA LEU A 111 -45.15 -3.39 37.86
C LEU A 111 -46.52 -2.73 37.79
N THR A 112 -47.40 -3.05 38.72
CA THR A 112 -48.77 -2.50 38.78
C THR A 112 -48.94 -1.70 40.05
N ALA A 113 -49.64 -0.56 39.95
CA ALA A 113 -49.95 0.31 41.07
C ALA A 113 -51.46 0.50 41.19
N GLY A 114 -52.02 0.23 42.36
CA GLY A 114 -53.46 0.26 42.55
C GLY A 114 -53.89 0.18 44.01
N VAL A 115 -55.20 0.03 44.20
CA VAL A 115 -55.85 -0.06 45.50
C VAL A 115 -56.53 -1.43 45.64
N ASP A 116 -56.18 -2.12 46.72
CA ASP A 116 -56.65 -3.48 47.01
C ASP A 116 -57.50 -3.58 48.28
N SER A 117 -57.72 -2.47 48.99
CA SER A 117 -58.53 -2.47 50.22
C SER A 117 -59.48 -1.29 50.26
N ALA A 118 -60.64 -1.48 50.88
CA ALA A 118 -61.62 -0.41 51.13
C ALA A 118 -61.06 0.76 51.98
N ASN A 119 -59.92 0.56 52.64
CA ASN A 119 -59.20 1.59 53.40
C ASN A 119 -58.35 2.52 52.52
N GLY A 120 -58.37 2.37 51.18
CA GLY A 120 -57.62 3.22 50.24
C GLY A 120 -56.11 2.96 50.18
N ALA A 121 -55.61 1.94 50.89
CA ALA A 121 -54.17 1.70 50.98
C ALA A 121 -53.55 1.29 49.63
N LEU A 122 -52.59 2.10 49.16
CA LEU A 122 -51.90 1.92 47.89
C LEU A 122 -50.92 0.74 47.93
N GLN A 123 -50.98 -0.10 46.91
CA GLN A 123 -50.11 -1.26 46.76
C GLN A 123 -49.45 -1.28 45.40
N LEU A 124 -48.17 -1.64 45.40
CA LEU A 124 -47.45 -2.06 44.20
C LEU A 124 -47.34 -3.58 44.17
N ARG A 125 -47.57 -4.18 43.00
CA ARG A 125 -47.36 -5.61 42.75
C ARG A 125 -46.43 -5.76 41.55
N LEU A 126 -45.35 -6.51 41.74
CA LEU A 126 -44.41 -6.88 40.69
C LEU A 126 -44.73 -8.29 40.23
N TRP A 127 -45.15 -8.41 38.97
CA TRP A 127 -45.52 -9.66 38.32
C TRP A 127 -44.37 -10.11 37.42
N ARG A 128 -43.96 -11.38 37.49
CA ARG A 128 -42.88 -11.97 36.68
C ARG A 128 -43.45 -13.09 35.82
N LEU A 129 -43.05 -13.16 34.55
CA LEU A 129 -43.41 -14.27 33.67
C LEU A 129 -42.63 -15.53 34.09
N ALA A 130 -43.32 -16.59 34.52
CA ALA A 130 -42.70 -17.85 34.92
C ALA A 130 -42.31 -18.68 33.70
N SER A 131 -41.05 -19.11 33.62
CA SER A 131 -40.47 -19.82 32.46
C SER A 131 -40.50 -21.35 32.55
N GLU A 132 -40.95 -21.92 33.68
CA GLU A 132 -40.78 -23.34 34.01
C GLU A 132 -42.08 -24.17 33.96
N SER A 133 -43.22 -23.56 33.67
CA SER A 133 -44.53 -24.23 33.61
C SER A 133 -45.02 -24.42 32.17
N ALA A 134 -45.74 -25.51 31.92
CA ALA A 134 -46.32 -25.82 30.60
C ALA A 134 -47.39 -24.81 30.13
N ASN A 135 -47.88 -23.96 31.04
CA ASN A 135 -48.71 -22.79 30.75
C ASN A 135 -47.98 -21.56 31.31
N GLU A 136 -47.25 -20.84 30.46
CA GLU A 136 -46.57 -19.60 30.85
C GLU A 136 -47.58 -18.62 31.47
N LYS A 137 -47.31 -18.18 32.70
CA LYS A 137 -48.22 -17.33 33.46
C LYS A 137 -47.44 -16.27 34.21
N PHE A 138 -48.03 -15.10 34.36
CA PHE A 138 -47.54 -14.08 35.28
C PHE A 138 -47.82 -14.48 36.73
N GLU A 139 -46.76 -14.63 37.51
CA GLU A 139 -46.81 -14.88 38.96
C GLU A 139 -46.46 -13.62 39.73
N MET A 140 -47.07 -13.42 40.89
CA MET A 140 -46.77 -12.28 41.76
C MET A 140 -45.45 -12.54 42.49
N ALA A 141 -44.41 -11.80 42.14
CA ALA A 141 -43.05 -11.97 42.66
C ALA A 141 -42.81 -11.14 43.94
N LYS A 142 -43.37 -9.93 44.02
CA LYS A 142 -43.25 -9.07 45.22
C LYS A 142 -44.46 -8.14 45.34
N GLN A 143 -44.97 -7.98 46.57
CA GLN A 143 -46.03 -7.05 46.94
C GLN A 143 -45.45 -6.01 47.90
N ILE A 144 -45.70 -4.72 47.66
CA ILE A 144 -45.16 -3.61 48.43
C ILE A 144 -46.32 -2.70 48.84
N LEU A 145 -46.56 -2.60 50.15
CA LEU A 145 -47.55 -1.67 50.70
C LEU A 145 -46.91 -0.28 50.85
N ILE A 146 -47.48 0.73 50.20
CA ILE A 146 -47.06 2.12 50.38
C ILE A 146 -47.89 2.69 51.53
N ARG A 147 -47.21 3.10 52.60
CA ARG A 147 -47.82 3.92 53.66
C ARG A 147 -47.87 5.37 53.17
N SER A 148 -48.98 5.73 52.56
CA SER A 148 -49.28 7.06 52.05
C SER A 148 -50.20 7.82 53.02
N ASP A 149 -50.29 9.13 52.85
CA ASP A 149 -51.26 9.95 53.57
C ASP A 149 -52.65 9.77 52.95
N PRO A 150 -53.77 9.98 53.68
CA PRO A 150 -55.12 9.83 53.14
C PRO A 150 -55.49 10.87 52.06
N SER A 151 -54.59 11.81 51.75
CA SER A 151 -54.68 12.76 50.62
C SER A 151 -53.90 12.30 49.37
N ASP A 152 -53.11 11.22 49.46
CA ASP A 152 -52.35 10.65 48.34
C ASP A 152 -53.25 9.70 47.53
N ASN A 153 -54.19 10.26 46.76
CA ASN A 153 -55.27 9.46 46.17
C ASN A 153 -54.87 8.70 44.89
N LYS A 154 -54.03 9.25 44.00
CA LYS A 154 -53.68 8.59 42.73
C LYS A 154 -52.19 8.66 42.40
N ILE A 155 -51.60 7.50 42.12
CA ILE A 155 -50.28 7.39 41.48
C ILE A 155 -50.47 7.62 39.98
N CYS A 156 -49.85 8.66 39.43
CA CYS A 156 -50.05 9.11 38.05
C CYS A 156 -48.84 8.87 37.14
N ALA A 157 -47.64 8.72 37.72
CA ALA A 157 -46.41 8.48 36.99
C ALA A 157 -45.53 7.47 37.73
N ILE A 158 -44.91 6.57 36.97
CA ILE A 158 -43.89 5.63 37.45
C ILE A 158 -42.74 5.65 36.45
N ASP A 159 -41.51 5.77 36.96
CA ASP A 159 -40.33 5.42 36.17
C ASP A 159 -39.46 4.40 36.92
N ILE A 160 -38.78 3.56 36.15
CA ILE A 160 -38.01 2.42 36.62
C ILE A 160 -36.58 2.57 36.09
N HIS A 161 -35.62 2.42 37.00
CA HIS A 161 -34.20 2.39 36.67
C HIS A 161 -33.77 1.01 36.20
N ALA A 162 -32.68 0.97 35.42
CA ALA A 162 -32.02 -0.28 35.02
C ALA A 162 -31.88 -1.27 36.19
N HIS A 163 -32.22 -2.53 35.90
CA HIS A 163 -32.23 -3.66 36.83
C HIS A 163 -33.08 -3.48 38.11
N LEU A 164 -34.12 -2.64 38.09
CA LEU A 164 -35.01 -2.35 39.25
C LEU A 164 -34.29 -1.77 40.48
N SER A 165 -33.11 -1.18 40.26
CA SER A 165 -32.28 -0.59 41.32
C SER A 165 -33.02 0.53 42.07
N PHE A 166 -33.78 1.32 41.32
CA PHE A 166 -34.60 2.43 41.80
C PHE A 166 -35.96 2.42 41.07
N ILE A 167 -37.03 2.74 41.80
CA ILE A 167 -38.36 2.97 41.25
C ILE A 167 -38.85 4.31 41.80
N ALA A 168 -39.24 5.24 40.91
CA ALA A 168 -39.80 6.53 41.28
C ALA A 168 -41.31 6.54 41.05
N LEU A 169 -42.06 7.05 42.02
CA LEU A 169 -43.53 7.10 42.03
C LEU A 169 -43.97 8.57 42.18
N GLY A 170 -44.78 9.04 41.25
CA GLY A 170 -45.33 10.39 41.21
C GLY A 170 -46.82 10.38 41.52
N PHE A 171 -47.25 11.27 42.40
CA PHE A 171 -48.63 11.41 42.83
C PHE A 171 -49.29 12.64 42.17
N ASP A 172 -50.61 12.57 42.01
CA ASP A 172 -51.44 13.65 41.47
C ASP A 172 -51.38 14.94 42.29
N ASN A 173 -51.03 14.86 43.58
CA ASN A 173 -50.81 15.99 44.48
C ASN A 173 -49.39 16.61 44.43
N GLY A 174 -48.48 16.07 43.61
CA GLY A 174 -47.11 16.58 43.46
C GLY A 174 -46.04 15.89 44.34
N LYS A 175 -46.45 14.97 45.22
CA LYS A 175 -45.53 14.15 46.03
C LYS A 175 -44.73 13.19 45.14
N VAL A 176 -43.47 12.94 45.49
CA VAL A 176 -42.61 11.95 44.81
C VAL A 176 -41.93 11.05 45.83
N ILE A 177 -42.11 9.74 45.67
CA ILE A 177 -41.51 8.70 46.51
C ILE A 177 -40.55 7.87 45.66
N LEU A 178 -39.37 7.57 46.21
CA LEU A 178 -38.36 6.70 45.63
C LEU A 178 -38.25 5.40 46.44
N LEU A 179 -38.35 4.26 45.77
CA LEU A 179 -38.03 2.94 46.31
C LEU A 179 -36.62 2.54 45.88
N ARG A 180 -35.87 1.91 46.79
CA ARG A 180 -34.55 1.35 46.54
C ARG A 180 -34.53 -0.15 46.85
N ASP A 181 -33.64 -0.89 46.19
CA ASP A 181 -33.38 -2.32 46.39
C ASP A 181 -34.61 -3.22 46.04
N VAL A 182 -35.32 -2.95 44.94
CA VAL A 182 -36.48 -3.75 44.48
C VAL A 182 -36.04 -4.89 43.56
N ARG A 183 -35.13 -5.75 44.03
CA ARG A 183 -34.62 -6.90 43.27
C ARG A 183 -35.69 -7.98 43.09
N LEU A 184 -35.56 -8.74 42.00
CA LEU A 184 -36.42 -9.88 41.61
C LEU A 184 -36.02 -11.22 42.27
N ASP A 185 -34.95 -11.23 43.05
CA ASP A 185 -34.41 -12.43 43.68
C ASP A 185 -35.34 -12.93 44.79
N THR A 186 -35.81 -14.16 44.66
CA THR A 186 -36.82 -14.77 45.57
C THR A 186 -36.32 -15.00 47.00
N ASN A 187 -35.00 -14.91 47.21
CA ASN A 187 -34.37 -15.21 48.50
C ASN A 187 -34.16 -13.98 49.38
N ASP A 188 -34.40 -12.76 48.88
CA ASP A 188 -34.19 -11.52 49.63
C ASP A 188 -35.50 -11.00 50.23
N SER A 189 -35.77 -11.41 51.48
CA SER A 189 -36.93 -10.99 52.27
C SER A 189 -36.85 -9.54 52.77
N GLY A 190 -35.83 -8.77 52.36
CA GLY A 190 -35.71 -7.34 52.62
C GLY A 190 -36.92 -6.55 52.11
N ALA A 191 -37.55 -5.81 53.02
CA ALA A 191 -38.51 -4.76 52.67
C ALA A 191 -37.77 -3.62 51.92
N PRO A 192 -38.32 -3.11 50.81
CA PRO A 192 -37.66 -2.08 50.01
C PRO A 192 -37.55 -0.77 50.81
N LYS A 193 -36.43 -0.06 50.65
CA LYS A 193 -36.20 1.20 51.37
C LYS A 193 -36.97 2.32 50.66
N VAL A 194 -37.95 2.89 51.37
CA VAL A 194 -38.78 4.01 50.91
C VAL A 194 -38.11 5.32 51.31
N ARG A 195 -37.96 6.26 50.36
CA ARG A 195 -37.47 7.62 50.60
C ARG A 195 -38.39 8.64 49.95
N LEU A 196 -38.79 9.67 50.70
CA LEU A 196 -39.46 10.85 50.15
C LEU A 196 -38.44 11.72 49.38
N VAL A 197 -38.81 12.15 48.17
CA VAL A 197 -38.00 13.02 47.30
C VAL A 197 -38.60 14.41 47.19
N ARG A 198 -39.94 14.52 47.14
CA ARG A 198 -40.69 15.76 47.09
C ARG A 198 -41.99 15.62 47.88
N GLU A 199 -42.35 16.66 48.62
CA GLU A 199 -43.66 16.83 49.25
C GLU A 199 -44.66 17.51 48.32
N ALA A 200 -45.96 17.31 48.57
CA ALA A 200 -47.02 17.98 47.83
C ALA A 200 -46.90 19.51 48.03
N SER A 201 -46.95 20.27 46.92
CA SER A 201 -46.80 21.73 46.94
C SER A 201 -47.88 22.40 46.09
N PRO A 202 -48.42 23.56 46.49
CA PRO A 202 -49.23 24.39 45.60
C PRO A 202 -48.45 24.81 44.34
N ILE A 203 -49.18 25.20 43.29
CA ILE A 203 -48.60 25.84 42.10
C ILE A 203 -48.08 27.24 42.44
N ASP A 204 -48.86 28.02 43.19
CA ASP A 204 -48.50 29.35 43.68
C ASP A 204 -48.44 29.34 45.21
N GLU A 205 -47.22 29.43 45.76
CA GLU A 205 -46.95 29.42 47.21
C GLU A 205 -47.53 30.65 47.96
N HIS A 206 -48.05 31.63 47.21
CA HIS A 206 -48.68 32.84 47.74
C HIS A 206 -50.22 32.77 47.81
N GLU A 207 -50.84 31.72 47.26
CA GLU A 207 -52.30 31.53 47.29
C GLU A 207 -52.67 30.18 47.95
N GLU A 208 -53.28 30.24 49.14
CA GLU A 208 -53.71 29.04 49.91
C GLU A 208 -54.74 28.17 49.17
N SER A 209 -55.46 28.72 48.19
CA SER A 209 -56.43 28.01 47.35
C SER A 209 -55.89 27.58 45.98
N SER A 210 -54.60 27.76 45.69
CA SER A 210 -54.06 27.38 44.38
C SER A 210 -54.02 25.86 44.21
N PRO A 211 -54.24 25.35 42.98
CA PRO A 211 -54.20 23.91 42.73
C PRO A 211 -52.80 23.33 43.00
N LEU A 212 -52.78 22.08 43.48
CA LEU A 212 -51.53 21.36 43.76
C LEU A 212 -50.76 21.06 42.47
N ASP A 213 -49.43 21.16 42.55
CA ASP A 213 -48.53 21.00 41.40
C ASP A 213 -48.26 19.52 41.08
N GLY A 214 -49.29 18.86 40.56
CA GLY A 214 -49.32 17.43 40.29
C GLY A 214 -48.25 16.94 39.32
N ILE A 215 -47.71 15.74 39.58
CA ILE A 215 -46.72 15.11 38.72
C ILE A 215 -47.35 14.73 37.37
N ARG A 216 -46.59 14.89 36.29
CA ARG A 216 -47.01 14.57 34.91
C ARG A 216 -46.13 13.50 34.27
N CYS A 217 -44.83 13.52 34.57
CA CYS A 217 -43.88 12.51 34.12
C CYS A 217 -42.67 12.45 35.06
N LEU A 218 -42.03 11.29 35.11
CA LEU A 218 -40.77 11.03 35.81
C LEU A 218 -39.78 10.42 34.82
N ALA A 219 -38.51 10.80 34.88
CA ALA A 219 -37.47 10.26 34.03
C ALA A 219 -36.11 10.19 34.76
N PHE A 220 -35.58 8.98 34.94
CA PHE A 220 -34.20 8.76 35.34
C PHE A 220 -33.24 9.07 34.18
N GLY A 221 -32.23 9.90 34.47
CA GLY A 221 -31.13 10.24 33.56
C GLY A 221 -29.78 10.12 34.28
N GLU A 222 -28.82 9.50 33.61
CA GLU A 222 -27.45 9.28 34.10
C GLU A 222 -26.50 10.28 33.43
N VAL A 223 -25.54 10.83 34.19
CA VAL A 223 -24.43 11.64 33.66
C VAL A 223 -23.16 11.23 34.40
N ALA A 224 -22.18 10.68 33.66
CA ALA A 224 -21.00 10.04 34.25
C ALA A 224 -21.43 9.05 35.37
N ASP A 225 -20.98 9.24 36.60
CA ASP A 225 -21.31 8.37 37.75
C ASP A 225 -22.48 8.89 38.61
N ALA A 226 -23.22 9.90 38.14
CA ALA A 226 -24.33 10.51 38.86
C ALA A 226 -25.71 10.14 38.26
N LEU A 227 -26.66 9.82 39.13
CA LEU A 227 -28.04 9.52 38.77
C LEU A 227 -28.97 10.64 39.20
N TYR A 228 -29.70 11.19 38.23
CA TYR A 228 -30.70 12.23 38.42
C TYR A 228 -32.10 11.69 38.11
N LEU A 229 -33.09 12.18 38.86
CA LEU A 229 -34.50 12.04 38.56
C LEU A 229 -35.04 13.39 38.11
N MET A 230 -35.43 13.47 36.84
CA MET A 230 -36.18 14.61 36.28
C MET A 230 -37.67 14.42 36.59
N ILE A 231 -38.30 15.49 37.07
CA ILE A 231 -39.68 15.50 37.58
C ILE A 231 -40.44 16.59 36.82
N ALA A 232 -41.35 16.20 35.93
CA ALA A 232 -42.25 17.13 35.24
C ALA A 232 -43.55 17.31 36.02
N THR A 233 -44.00 18.55 36.19
CA THR A 233 -45.29 18.87 36.81
C THR A 233 -46.17 19.74 35.92
N SER A 234 -47.33 20.16 36.46
CA SER A 234 -48.21 21.14 35.85
C SER A 234 -47.54 22.51 35.62
N SER A 235 -46.72 22.99 36.56
CA SER A 235 -46.12 24.32 36.47
C SER A 235 -44.63 24.36 36.13
N LYS A 236 -43.82 23.36 36.51
CA LYS A 236 -42.35 23.43 36.43
C LYS A 236 -41.68 22.07 36.17
N VAL A 237 -40.36 22.07 35.99
CA VAL A 237 -39.51 20.87 35.93
C VAL A 237 -38.43 20.94 36.98
N LEU A 238 -38.29 19.86 37.76
CA LEU A 238 -37.29 19.75 38.83
C LEU A 238 -36.30 18.60 38.55
N ARG A 239 -35.11 18.72 39.14
CA ARG A 239 -34.05 17.70 39.19
C ARG A 239 -33.80 17.28 40.63
N ALA A 240 -33.88 15.99 40.93
CA ALA A 240 -33.43 15.43 42.19
C ALA A 240 -32.18 14.56 41.99
N THR A 241 -31.10 14.84 42.71
CA THR A 241 -29.89 13.98 42.71
C THR A 241 -30.14 12.74 43.56
N ILE A 242 -30.15 11.57 42.93
CA ILE A 242 -30.43 10.28 43.56
C ILE A 242 -29.14 9.58 43.98
N VAL A 243 -28.10 9.63 43.13
CA VAL A 243 -26.73 9.15 43.37
C VAL A 243 -25.76 10.22 42.86
N GLY A 244 -24.63 10.39 43.54
CA GLY A 244 -23.60 11.40 43.22
C GLY A 244 -23.49 12.53 44.24
N THR A 245 -22.63 13.50 43.96
CA THR A 245 -22.39 14.67 44.81
C THR A 245 -23.68 15.48 44.98
N ARG A 246 -24.13 15.69 46.23
CA ARG A 246 -25.47 16.22 46.62
C ARG A 246 -26.65 15.22 46.58
N SER A 247 -26.41 13.91 46.47
CA SER A 247 -27.44 12.91 46.77
C SER A 247 -28.02 13.14 48.17
N GLY A 248 -29.33 13.37 48.24
CA GLY A 248 -30.00 13.79 49.49
C GLY A 248 -30.71 15.14 49.41
N SER A 249 -30.22 16.04 48.56
CA SER A 249 -30.75 17.41 48.45
C SER A 249 -32.20 17.51 47.97
N VAL A 250 -32.87 18.61 48.33
CA VAL A 250 -34.18 19.03 47.81
C VAL A 250 -34.10 19.21 46.29
N PRO A 251 -35.13 18.84 45.51
CA PRO A 251 -35.10 18.97 44.06
C PRO A 251 -34.92 20.43 43.59
N SER A 252 -33.98 20.68 42.67
CA SER A 252 -33.72 21.99 42.09
C SER A 252 -34.56 22.24 40.84
N VAL A 253 -35.11 23.44 40.65
CA VAL A 253 -35.80 23.81 39.39
C VAL A 253 -34.81 23.81 38.22
N ILE A 254 -35.16 23.13 37.13
CA ILE A 254 -34.42 23.14 35.84
C ILE A 254 -35.05 24.17 34.89
N ASP A 255 -36.38 24.13 34.77
CA ASP A 255 -37.16 24.96 33.86
C ASP A 255 -38.49 25.34 34.55
N THR A 256 -39.01 26.52 34.24
CA THR A 256 -40.28 27.06 34.77
C THR A 256 -41.48 26.70 33.88
N ILE A 257 -41.31 25.70 33.01
CA ILE A 257 -42.33 25.21 32.08
C ILE A 257 -42.80 23.82 32.50
N GLY A 258 -44.01 23.73 33.05
CA GLY A 258 -44.72 22.46 33.24
C GLY A 258 -45.51 22.03 31.99
N CYS A 259 -46.47 21.12 32.12
CA CYS A 259 -47.27 20.59 31.01
C CYS A 259 -48.67 20.10 31.42
N ALA A 260 -49.52 19.84 30.42
CA ALA A 260 -50.81 19.16 30.63
C ALA A 260 -50.63 17.64 30.83
N SER A 261 -51.67 16.96 31.31
CA SER A 261 -51.65 15.50 31.46
C SER A 261 -51.45 14.80 30.10
N GLY A 262 -50.61 13.75 30.06
CA GLY A 262 -50.27 13.05 28.82
C GLY A 262 -49.33 13.80 27.86
N CYS A 263 -48.99 15.06 28.15
CA CYS A 263 -48.09 15.89 27.34
C CYS A 263 -46.64 15.90 27.86
N ALA A 264 -46.23 14.88 28.62
CA ALA A 264 -44.84 14.69 29.04
C ALA A 264 -44.44 13.23 29.00
N ILE A 265 -43.25 12.94 28.47
CA ILE A 265 -42.70 11.59 28.35
C ILE A 265 -41.20 11.55 28.65
N LYS A 266 -40.74 10.40 29.15
CA LYS A 266 -39.34 9.98 29.07
C LYS A 266 -39.03 9.63 27.61
N PHE A 267 -37.95 10.16 27.08
CA PHE A 267 -37.58 10.02 25.67
C PHE A 267 -36.08 9.75 25.56
N ARG A 268 -35.72 8.66 24.87
CA ARG A 268 -34.32 8.29 24.61
C ARG A 268 -33.85 8.99 23.34
N ALA A 269 -33.06 10.04 23.50
CA ALA A 269 -32.50 10.82 22.39
C ALA A 269 -31.04 10.45 22.14
N LEU A 270 -30.55 10.70 20.92
CA LEU A 270 -29.11 10.74 20.68
C LEU A 270 -28.51 12.01 21.30
N GLU A 271 -27.30 11.91 21.83
CA GLU A 271 -26.50 13.08 22.17
C GLU A 271 -26.04 13.76 20.89
N ASP A 272 -26.34 15.06 20.75
CA ASP A 272 -25.81 15.88 19.68
C ASP A 272 -24.35 16.23 20.04
N ALA A 273 -23.40 15.88 19.16
CA ALA A 273 -21.96 16.12 19.35
C ALA A 273 -21.57 17.61 19.57
N ILE A 274 -22.52 18.53 19.39
CA ILE A 274 -22.39 19.96 19.59
C ILE A 274 -22.06 20.30 21.06
N SER A 275 -22.48 19.46 22.03
CA SER A 275 -22.16 19.69 23.45
C SER A 275 -20.70 19.42 23.84
N GLN A 276 -19.86 18.88 22.95
CA GLN A 276 -18.43 18.66 23.20
C GLN A 276 -17.51 19.75 22.65
N GLN A 277 -18.04 20.83 22.06
CA GLN A 277 -17.25 21.94 21.51
C GLN A 277 -16.48 22.78 22.56
N SER A 278 -16.56 22.45 23.86
CA SER A 278 -15.89 23.20 24.93
C SER A 278 -14.63 22.55 25.52
N SER A 279 -14.15 21.39 25.03
CA SER A 279 -12.97 20.73 25.65
C SER A 279 -12.09 19.81 24.79
N SER A 280 -12.02 19.98 23.47
CA SER A 280 -10.95 19.34 22.66
C SER A 280 -10.78 19.98 21.28
N GLU A 281 -9.83 20.92 21.14
CA GLU A 281 -9.52 21.61 19.87
C GLU A 281 -8.61 20.83 18.90
N ASN A 282 -8.18 19.61 19.28
CA ASN A 282 -7.19 18.81 18.52
C ASN A 282 -7.79 17.56 17.81
N GLY A 283 -9.11 17.37 17.85
CA GLY A 283 -9.77 16.29 17.09
C GLY A 283 -10.02 16.72 15.64
N SER A 284 -9.53 15.96 14.67
CA SER A 284 -9.81 16.24 13.25
C SER A 284 -11.30 16.09 12.94
N GLU A 285 -11.85 16.92 12.03
CA GLU A 285 -13.28 16.86 11.68
C GLU A 285 -13.73 15.47 11.17
N ASP A 286 -12.80 14.68 10.62
CA ASP A 286 -13.03 13.32 10.15
C ASP A 286 -13.36 12.35 11.30
N GLU A 287 -12.78 12.48 12.50
CA GLU A 287 -13.09 11.58 13.64
C GLU A 287 -14.52 11.78 14.17
N ILE A 288 -15.06 13.01 14.04
CA ILE A 288 -16.43 13.35 14.46
C ILE A 288 -17.47 12.64 13.55
N LEU A 289 -17.10 12.25 12.33
CA LEU A 289 -18.00 11.54 11.41
C LEU A 289 -18.21 10.05 11.77
N PHE A 290 -17.29 9.42 12.50
CA PHE A 290 -17.26 7.96 12.70
C PHE A 290 -17.43 7.50 14.16
N SER A 291 -17.54 8.42 15.12
CA SER A 291 -17.77 8.06 16.52
C SER A 291 -19.24 7.65 16.79
N PRO A 292 -19.49 6.56 17.56
CA PRO A 292 -20.84 6.14 17.90
C PRO A 292 -21.48 7.13 18.87
N ARG A 293 -22.56 7.79 18.44
CA ARG A 293 -23.36 8.68 19.31
C ARG A 293 -23.95 7.89 20.48
N LYS A 294 -23.70 8.35 21.70
CA LYS A 294 -24.36 7.82 22.90
C LYS A 294 -25.83 8.23 22.91
N THR A 295 -26.68 7.40 23.51
CA THR A 295 -28.09 7.72 23.77
C THR A 295 -28.28 8.12 25.23
N ALA A 296 -28.95 9.23 25.49
CA ALA A 296 -29.29 9.69 26.84
C ALA A 296 -30.82 9.74 27.02
N ASN A 297 -31.27 9.44 28.24
CA ASN A 297 -32.67 9.64 28.64
C ASN A 297 -32.91 11.12 28.92
N LYS A 298 -33.84 11.72 28.17
CA LYS A 298 -34.26 13.11 28.28
C LYS A 298 -35.75 13.16 28.62
N LEU A 299 -36.19 14.29 29.15
CA LEU A 299 -37.59 14.58 29.40
C LEU A 299 -38.12 15.45 28.25
N VAL A 300 -39.23 15.04 27.63
CA VAL A 300 -39.88 15.81 26.57
C VAL A 300 -41.25 16.27 27.04
N LEU A 301 -41.50 17.56 26.93
CA LEU A 301 -42.79 18.20 27.24
C LEU A 301 -43.43 18.72 25.95
N ALA A 302 -44.75 18.75 25.90
CA ALA A 302 -45.51 19.47 24.89
C ALA A 302 -46.40 20.53 25.54
N ARG A 303 -46.37 21.70 24.92
CA ARG A 303 -47.26 22.83 25.15
C ARG A 303 -47.87 23.25 23.80
N ASP A 304 -48.88 24.10 23.85
CA ASP A 304 -49.62 24.49 22.66
C ASP A 304 -48.74 25.21 21.63
N GLU A 305 -47.70 25.91 22.08
CA GLU A 305 -46.72 26.60 21.25
C GLU A 305 -45.53 25.73 20.78
N ALA A 306 -45.04 24.76 21.57
CA ALA A 306 -43.76 24.09 21.31
C ALA A 306 -43.45 22.81 22.13
N VAL A 307 -42.31 22.18 21.78
CA VAL A 307 -41.67 20.98 22.37
C VAL A 307 -40.13 21.17 22.34
N TYR A 308 -39.35 21.54 23.36
CA TYR A 308 -39.35 21.37 24.82
C TYR A 308 -38.74 20.03 25.24
N VAL A 309 -37.48 19.83 24.85
CA VAL A 309 -36.58 18.75 25.30
C VAL A 309 -35.72 19.28 26.43
N ILE A 310 -35.70 18.55 27.55
CA ILE A 310 -35.00 18.89 28.78
C ILE A 310 -34.07 17.73 29.13
N GLY A 311 -32.79 18.04 29.27
CA GLY A 311 -31.76 17.15 29.75
C GLY A 311 -31.51 17.28 31.25
N THR A 312 -30.50 16.57 31.72
CA THR A 312 -30.11 16.53 33.14
C THR A 312 -29.49 17.83 33.65
N GLU A 313 -28.94 18.69 32.79
CA GLU A 313 -28.35 19.99 33.18
C GLU A 313 -29.22 21.21 32.82
N GLY A 314 -30.27 21.04 32.00
CA GLY A 314 -31.01 22.18 31.48
C GLY A 314 -31.96 21.82 30.35
N ARG A 315 -32.66 22.83 29.85
CA ARG A 315 -33.41 22.77 28.59
C ARG A 315 -32.44 22.74 27.42
N GLU A 316 -32.54 21.71 26.57
CA GLU A 316 -31.62 21.51 25.45
C GLU A 316 -32.19 22.00 24.11
N ALA A 317 -33.50 21.85 23.90
CA ALA A 317 -34.13 22.24 22.63
C ALA A 317 -35.58 22.71 22.77
N SER A 318 -35.95 23.67 21.93
CA SER A 318 -37.32 24.10 21.68
C SER A 318 -37.63 24.01 20.18
N ILE A 319 -38.69 23.28 19.85
CA ILE A 319 -39.20 23.08 18.50
C ILE A 319 -40.59 23.70 18.46
N ALA A 320 -40.74 24.74 17.63
CA ALA A 320 -42.04 25.36 17.39
C ALA A 320 -42.94 24.37 16.64
N LEU A 321 -43.98 23.90 17.34
CA LEU A 321 -45.05 23.06 16.81
C LEU A 321 -46.30 23.64 17.45
N GLU A 322 -47.10 24.39 16.71
CA GLU A 322 -48.26 25.11 17.24
C GLU A 322 -49.52 24.22 17.35
N GLY A 323 -50.56 24.72 18.03
CA GLY A 323 -51.89 24.09 18.15
C GLY A 323 -52.09 23.26 19.43
N PRO A 324 -53.34 23.00 19.86
CA PRO A 324 -53.58 22.41 21.18
C PRO A 324 -53.13 20.95 21.24
N LYS A 325 -52.24 20.62 22.19
CA LYS A 325 -51.64 19.28 22.33
C LYS A 325 -52.51 18.38 23.21
N VAL A 326 -52.62 17.10 22.86
CA VAL A 326 -53.45 16.12 23.60
C VAL A 326 -52.56 15.10 24.31
N CYS A 327 -51.68 14.40 23.58
CA CYS A 327 -50.75 13.45 24.18
C CYS A 327 -49.50 13.20 23.32
N LEU A 328 -48.45 12.70 23.97
CA LEU A 328 -47.19 12.28 23.36
C LEU A 328 -46.96 10.78 23.58
N ARG A 329 -46.34 10.11 22.60
CA ARG A 329 -45.73 8.78 22.77
C ARG A 329 -44.34 8.72 22.11
N PRO A 330 -43.35 8.06 22.73
CA PRO A 330 -42.06 7.79 22.09
C PRO A 330 -42.19 6.63 21.08
N LEU A 331 -41.43 6.67 19.99
CA LEU A 331 -41.33 5.60 19.00
C LEU A 331 -39.91 5.56 18.43
N HIS A 332 -39.00 4.79 19.05
CA HIS A 332 -37.64 4.53 18.54
C HIS A 332 -36.89 5.81 18.07
N GLY A 333 -36.85 6.87 18.90
CA GLY A 333 -36.21 8.15 18.54
C GLY A 333 -37.09 9.11 17.70
N GLN A 334 -38.32 8.73 17.39
CA GLN A 334 -39.37 9.62 16.88
C GLN A 334 -40.38 9.94 18.00
N LEU A 335 -40.96 11.13 17.92
CA LEU A 335 -42.01 11.61 18.80
C LEU A 335 -43.34 11.56 18.05
N ALA A 336 -44.26 10.71 18.49
CA ALA A 336 -45.59 10.62 17.92
C ALA A 336 -46.55 11.47 18.78
N LEU A 337 -47.06 12.56 18.19
CA LEU A 337 -47.86 13.60 18.84
C LEU A 337 -49.31 13.56 18.33
N LEU A 338 -50.26 13.57 19.26
CA LEU A 338 -51.67 13.82 18.97
C LEU A 338 -52.04 15.25 19.36
N SER A 339 -52.55 16.04 18.41
CA SER A 339 -53.07 17.39 18.62
C SER A 339 -54.52 17.53 18.17
N THR A 340 -55.17 18.64 18.51
CA THR A 340 -56.41 19.05 17.85
C THR A 340 -56.08 19.91 16.63
N PRO A 341 -56.75 19.70 15.47
CA PRO A 341 -56.42 20.43 14.25
C PRO A 341 -56.86 21.90 14.34
N THR A 342 -55.90 22.82 14.23
CA THR A 342 -56.15 24.25 14.08
C THR A 342 -56.51 24.59 12.63
N GLN A 343 -57.44 25.54 12.43
CA GLN A 343 -57.96 25.89 11.10
C GLN A 343 -56.88 26.34 10.09
N ALA A 344 -55.74 26.87 10.57
CA ALA A 344 -54.59 27.23 9.74
C ALA A 344 -53.92 26.02 9.03
N GLY A 345 -54.14 24.79 9.49
CA GLY A 345 -53.63 23.57 8.88
C GLY A 345 -54.54 22.93 7.81
N MET A 346 -55.69 23.54 7.48
CA MET A 346 -56.68 22.95 6.55
C MET A 346 -56.32 23.04 5.06
N SER A 347 -55.05 23.25 4.71
CA SER A 347 -54.56 23.38 3.34
C SER A 347 -53.63 22.23 2.94
N ILE A 348 -54.18 21.01 2.85
CA ILE A 348 -53.85 19.95 1.87
C ILE A 348 -55.00 18.91 1.92
N GLU A 349 -56.01 19.11 1.08
CA GLU A 349 -56.75 18.13 0.23
C GLU A 349 -58.15 18.66 -0.17
N HIS A 350 -58.71 18.10 -1.24
CA HIS A 350 -59.70 18.75 -2.10
C HIS A 350 -61.04 19.17 -1.44
N PRO A 351 -61.54 20.40 -1.71
CA PRO A 351 -62.92 20.76 -1.43
C PRO A 351 -63.87 20.23 -2.51
N VAL A 352 -64.92 19.49 -2.12
CA VAL A 352 -66.09 19.29 -2.98
C VAL A 352 -67.09 20.40 -2.67
N MET A 353 -67.36 21.27 -3.65
CA MET A 353 -68.36 22.33 -3.51
C MET A 353 -69.79 21.78 -3.54
N LEU A 354 -70.63 22.16 -2.56
CA LEU A 354 -71.61 23.26 -2.71
C LEU A 354 -72.62 23.22 -1.53
N GLY A 355 -72.32 23.90 -0.42
CA GLY A 355 -73.22 23.99 0.73
C GLY A 355 -72.59 24.83 1.85
N LYS A 356 -73.35 25.75 2.45
CA LYS A 356 -72.85 26.59 3.55
C LYS A 356 -72.50 25.70 4.76
N PRO A 357 -71.29 25.82 5.36
CA PRO A 357 -70.96 25.04 6.55
C PRO A 357 -71.69 25.58 7.78
N THR A 358 -72.67 24.82 8.26
CA THR A 358 -73.10 24.87 9.66
C THR A 358 -72.00 24.25 10.53
N PRO A 359 -71.65 24.83 11.70
CA PRO A 359 -70.58 24.31 12.56
C PRO A 359 -71.05 23.08 13.34
N THR A 360 -70.99 21.90 12.71
CA THR A 360 -71.10 20.62 13.41
C THR A 360 -69.73 20.27 14.00
N HIS A 361 -69.65 20.13 15.33
CA HIS A 361 -68.44 19.73 16.05
C HIS A 361 -67.96 18.33 15.62
N THR A 362 -67.11 18.25 14.60
CA THR A 362 -66.38 17.03 14.25
C THR A 362 -65.21 16.87 15.20
N ASP A 363 -65.31 15.92 16.13
CA ASP A 363 -64.22 15.51 17.01
C ASP A 363 -63.12 14.81 16.20
N SER A 364 -62.32 15.60 15.51
CA SER A 364 -61.15 15.16 14.76
C SER A 364 -59.88 15.39 15.59
N LYS A 365 -58.84 14.60 15.30
CA LYS A 365 -57.52 14.72 15.92
C LYS A 365 -56.46 14.63 14.82
N GLN A 366 -55.36 15.33 15.00
CA GLN A 366 -54.23 15.30 14.08
C GLN A 366 -53.10 14.49 14.71
N LEU A 367 -52.64 13.46 14.00
CA LEU A 367 -51.45 12.70 14.33
C LEU A 367 -50.27 13.30 13.56
N THR A 368 -49.25 13.76 14.28
CA THR A 368 -48.01 14.29 13.73
C THR A 368 -46.85 13.46 14.27
N ILE A 369 -46.03 12.88 13.40
CA ILE A 369 -44.84 12.13 13.81
C ILE A 369 -43.62 12.99 13.49
N PHE A 370 -42.85 13.33 14.52
CA PHE A 370 -41.67 14.19 14.43
C PHE A 370 -40.41 13.38 14.79
N ASP A 371 -39.50 13.26 13.84
CA ASP A 371 -38.21 12.60 14.04
C ASP A 371 -37.23 13.60 14.69
N MET A 372 -36.89 13.36 15.96
CA MET A 372 -36.11 14.29 16.78
C MET A 372 -34.66 14.43 16.30
N ASP A 373 -34.06 13.35 15.83
CA ASP A 373 -32.65 13.31 15.44
C ASP A 373 -32.43 14.00 14.08
N THR A 374 -33.38 13.86 13.15
CA THR A 374 -33.34 14.50 11.82
C THR A 374 -34.07 15.86 11.77
N LYS A 375 -34.80 16.22 12.84
CA LYS A 375 -35.56 17.47 13.00
C LYS A 375 -36.57 17.68 11.86
N CYS A 376 -37.25 16.59 11.47
CA CYS A 376 -38.18 16.48 10.35
C CYS A 376 -39.53 15.88 10.79
N VAL A 377 -40.63 16.26 10.13
CA VAL A 377 -41.92 15.59 10.31
C VAL A 377 -41.96 14.38 9.38
N SER A 378 -41.94 13.17 9.93
CA SER A 378 -41.93 11.92 9.15
C SER A 378 -43.31 11.53 8.62
N TYR A 379 -44.38 12.04 9.24
CA TYR A 379 -45.77 11.85 8.80
C TYR A 379 -46.71 12.88 9.44
N THR A 380 -47.83 13.19 8.77
CA THR A 380 -48.96 13.91 9.38
C THR A 380 -50.27 13.44 8.75
N ALA A 381 -51.27 13.14 9.59
CA ALA A 381 -52.60 12.75 9.14
C ALA A 381 -53.69 13.27 10.09
N VAL A 382 -54.86 13.62 9.54
CA VAL A 382 -56.05 13.92 10.33
C VAL A 382 -56.90 12.67 10.45
N ILE A 383 -57.18 12.25 11.68
CA ILE A 383 -57.93 11.03 12.00
C ILE A 383 -59.38 11.39 12.33
N GLN A 384 -60.30 10.71 11.65
CA GLN A 384 -61.74 10.81 11.85
C GLN A 384 -62.37 9.41 11.80
N PRO A 385 -63.34 9.09 12.67
CA PRO A 385 -63.78 9.87 13.84
C PRO A 385 -62.72 9.87 14.96
N GLY A 386 -62.94 10.66 16.00
CA GLY A 386 -61.94 11.00 17.02
C GLY A 386 -61.27 9.81 17.70
N VAL A 387 -60.03 10.04 18.15
CA VAL A 387 -59.21 9.03 18.83
C VAL A 387 -59.72 8.80 20.26
N ARG A 388 -59.77 7.52 20.64
CA ARG A 388 -59.98 7.03 22.00
C ARG A 388 -58.63 6.78 22.66
N ASP A 389 -57.81 5.91 22.06
CA ASP A 389 -56.50 5.49 22.57
C ASP A 389 -55.43 5.45 21.47
N PHE A 390 -54.17 5.55 21.90
CA PHE A 390 -53.00 5.72 21.03
C PHE A 390 -51.75 5.13 21.68
N TRP A 391 -51.05 4.27 20.94
CA TRP A 391 -49.82 3.60 21.38
C TRP A 391 -48.81 3.42 20.23
N THR A 392 -47.57 3.15 20.62
CA THR A 392 -46.38 3.01 19.76
C THR A 392 -45.67 1.70 20.06
N SER A 393 -45.01 1.07 19.09
CA SER A 393 -44.26 -0.19 19.27
C SER A 393 -42.90 -0.03 19.97
N ASN A 394 -42.74 0.96 20.86
CA ASN A 394 -41.46 1.37 21.41
C ASN A 394 -40.86 0.31 22.37
N SER A 395 -39.90 -0.46 21.87
CA SER A 395 -39.14 -1.43 22.68
C SER A 395 -37.66 -1.10 22.75
N GLU A 396 -37.12 -1.12 23.97
CA GLU A 396 -35.69 -1.00 24.24
C GLU A 396 -34.92 -2.26 23.78
N ILE A 397 -35.61 -3.39 23.61
CA ILE A 397 -35.08 -4.68 23.12
C ILE A 397 -34.92 -4.68 21.58
N ALA A 398 -35.51 -3.71 20.87
CA ALA A 398 -35.44 -3.60 19.39
C ALA A 398 -33.99 -3.50 18.85
N ALA A 399 -33.01 -3.19 19.71
CA ALA A 399 -31.59 -3.31 19.39
C ALA A 399 -31.17 -4.70 18.87
N PHE A 400 -31.89 -5.77 19.24
CA PHE A 400 -31.60 -7.16 18.85
C PHE A 400 -32.50 -7.73 17.73
N GLU A 401 -33.43 -6.93 17.18
CA GLU A 401 -34.32 -7.38 16.11
C GLU A 401 -33.68 -7.23 14.72
N ALA A 402 -33.81 -8.26 13.88
CA ALA A 402 -33.20 -8.26 12.55
C ALA A 402 -33.90 -7.30 11.56
N THR A 403 -35.17 -6.97 11.82
CA THR A 403 -36.03 -6.05 11.07
C THR A 403 -36.95 -5.29 12.04
N PRO A 404 -36.53 -4.13 12.57
CA PRO A 404 -37.34 -3.38 13.52
C PRO A 404 -38.56 -2.76 12.83
N THR A 405 -39.76 -3.09 13.31
CA THR A 405 -41.02 -2.54 12.79
C THR A 405 -41.56 -1.47 13.74
N SER A 406 -41.43 -0.21 13.35
CA SER A 406 -42.08 0.90 14.05
C SER A 406 -43.55 0.94 13.64
N ILE A 407 -44.44 0.65 14.58
CA ILE A 407 -45.89 0.57 14.40
C ILE A 407 -46.56 1.53 15.37
N ILE A 408 -47.55 2.26 14.88
CA ILE A 408 -48.44 3.10 15.68
C ILE A 408 -49.85 2.52 15.58
N GLY A 409 -50.45 2.20 16.72
CA GLY A 409 -51.86 1.84 16.80
C GLY A 409 -52.70 3.02 17.27
N VAL A 410 -53.80 3.27 16.56
CA VAL A 410 -54.83 4.25 16.94
C VAL A 410 -56.17 3.53 17.04
N LEU A 411 -56.78 3.58 18.22
CA LEU A 411 -58.15 3.14 18.45
C LEU A 411 -59.07 4.35 18.38
N THR A 412 -60.01 4.34 17.44
CA THR A 412 -61.03 5.38 17.29
C THR A 412 -62.17 5.20 18.30
N ARG A 413 -62.95 6.26 18.54
CA ARG A 413 -64.19 6.23 19.34
C ARG A 413 -65.29 5.34 18.76
N THR A 414 -65.21 4.99 17.47
CA THR A 414 -66.08 3.99 16.82
C THR A 414 -65.53 2.56 16.92
N SER A 415 -64.56 2.31 17.81
CA SER A 415 -63.89 1.03 18.02
C SER A 415 -63.26 0.44 16.75
N GLN A 416 -62.95 1.30 15.76
CA GLN A 416 -62.14 0.96 14.61
C GLN A 416 -60.66 1.15 14.94
N LEU A 417 -59.85 0.23 14.46
CA LEU A 417 -58.41 0.16 14.73
C LEU A 417 -57.64 0.51 13.45
N LEU A 418 -56.81 1.55 13.54
CA LEU A 418 -55.92 2.00 12.47
C LEU A 418 -54.48 1.68 12.88
N SER A 419 -53.73 1.05 11.99
CA SER A 419 -52.31 0.78 12.18
C SER A 419 -51.50 1.58 11.17
N PHE A 420 -50.46 2.28 11.63
CA PHE A 420 -49.52 2.98 10.77
C PHE A 420 -48.15 2.32 10.92
N GLU A 421 -47.62 1.78 9.82
CA GLU A 421 -46.33 1.11 9.79
C GLU A 421 -45.29 2.00 9.12
N GLU A 422 -44.11 2.09 9.72
CA GLU A 422 -43.00 2.88 9.19
C GLU A 422 -42.32 2.17 8.00
N LYS A 423 -42.09 2.90 6.91
CA LYS A 423 -41.43 2.42 5.70
C LYS A 423 -39.98 1.97 5.96
N ASP A 424 -39.56 0.94 5.22
CA ASP A 424 -38.16 0.52 5.16
C ASP A 424 -37.18 1.68 4.92
N LEU A 425 -35.99 1.62 5.55
CA LEU A 425 -34.93 2.60 5.29
C LEU A 425 -34.60 2.72 3.78
N LYS A 426 -34.67 1.62 3.03
CA LYS A 426 -34.43 1.57 1.58
C LYS A 426 -35.38 2.47 0.79
N THR A 427 -36.68 2.49 1.12
CA THR A 427 -37.67 3.28 0.38
C THR A 427 -37.61 4.75 0.79
N LYS A 428 -37.39 5.04 2.09
CA LYS A 428 -37.10 6.41 2.59
C LYS A 428 -35.89 7.02 1.87
N LEU A 429 -34.77 6.28 1.79
CA LEU A 429 -33.58 6.75 1.08
C LEU A 429 -33.84 6.96 -0.41
N GLN A 430 -34.63 6.10 -1.07
CA GLN A 430 -35.00 6.33 -2.48
C GLN A 430 -35.84 7.61 -2.67
N GLN A 431 -36.75 7.93 -1.75
CA GLN A 431 -37.51 9.18 -1.79
C GLN A 431 -36.60 10.41 -1.58
N LEU A 432 -35.75 10.39 -0.55
CA LEU A 432 -34.80 11.47 -0.25
C LEU A 432 -33.80 11.71 -1.40
N LEU A 433 -33.24 10.64 -1.98
CA LEU A 433 -32.29 10.74 -3.09
C LEU A 433 -32.96 11.21 -4.39
N ARG A 434 -34.21 10.82 -4.67
CA ARG A 434 -34.99 11.38 -5.80
C ARG A 434 -35.29 12.86 -5.64
N ALA A 435 -35.44 13.33 -4.40
CA ALA A 435 -35.62 14.74 -4.06
C ALA A 435 -34.29 15.53 -3.93
N ASN A 436 -33.14 14.91 -4.23
CA ASN A 436 -31.79 15.49 -4.06
C ASN A 436 -31.44 15.92 -2.62
N LEU A 437 -32.07 15.32 -1.60
CA LEU A 437 -31.89 15.63 -0.18
C LEU A 437 -30.77 14.79 0.48
N TYR A 438 -29.56 14.81 -0.12
CA TYR A 438 -28.44 13.95 0.28
C TYR A 438 -27.99 14.13 1.73
N ILE A 439 -27.91 15.37 2.22
CA ILE A 439 -27.46 15.67 3.60
C ILE A 439 -28.45 15.07 4.64
N LEU A 440 -29.76 15.20 4.39
CA LEU A 440 -30.78 14.58 5.22
C LEU A 440 -30.71 13.05 5.14
N ALA A 441 -30.47 12.47 3.97
CA ALA A 441 -30.30 11.02 3.81
C ALA A 441 -29.16 10.45 4.67
N ILE A 442 -28.02 11.16 4.79
CA ILE A 442 -26.92 10.79 5.69
C ILE A 442 -27.36 10.83 7.16
N GLN A 443 -28.12 11.86 7.56
CA GLN A 443 -28.66 11.96 8.93
C GLN A 443 -29.63 10.81 9.25
N PHE A 444 -30.50 10.43 8.30
CA PHE A 444 -31.40 9.28 8.44
C PHE A 444 -30.67 7.93 8.55
N VAL A 445 -29.57 7.72 7.80
CA VAL A 445 -28.76 6.48 7.96
C VAL A 445 -28.12 6.44 9.35
N ARG A 446 -27.58 7.56 9.82
CA ARG A 446 -26.95 7.66 11.15
C ARG A 446 -27.94 7.44 12.28
N SER A 447 -29.08 8.15 12.27
CA SER A 447 -30.10 7.97 13.31
C SER A 447 -30.64 6.53 13.32
N TYR A 448 -30.91 5.94 12.15
CA TYR A 448 -31.34 4.54 12.05
C TYR A 448 -30.30 3.57 12.62
N HIS A 449 -29.02 3.70 12.27
CA HIS A 449 -27.99 2.79 12.80
C HIS A 449 -27.79 2.94 14.31
N SER A 450 -27.82 4.17 14.86
CA SER A 450 -27.72 4.38 16.30
C SER A 450 -28.95 3.91 17.07
N ARG A 451 -30.14 3.91 16.46
CA ARG A 451 -31.37 3.32 17.02
C ARG A 451 -31.35 1.78 16.96
N PHE A 452 -30.82 1.21 15.88
CA PHE A 452 -30.84 -0.23 15.61
C PHE A 452 -29.46 -0.76 15.18
N PRO A 453 -28.49 -0.94 16.11
CA PRO A 453 -27.12 -1.30 15.78
C PRO A 453 -26.95 -2.66 15.09
N HIS A 454 -27.88 -3.60 15.30
CA HIS A 454 -27.86 -4.95 14.72
C HIS A 454 -28.86 -5.16 13.57
N ALA A 455 -29.63 -4.13 13.18
CA ALA A 455 -30.55 -4.24 12.05
C ALA A 455 -29.78 -4.33 10.72
N ARG A 456 -30.32 -5.10 9.77
CA ARG A 456 -29.73 -5.21 8.44
C ARG A 456 -29.89 -3.89 7.68
N LEU A 457 -28.77 -3.32 7.25
CA LEU A 457 -28.75 -2.15 6.38
C LEU A 457 -29.16 -2.54 4.94
N PRO A 458 -29.69 -1.60 4.13
CA PRO A 458 -30.05 -1.88 2.75
C PRO A 458 -28.83 -2.34 1.91
N ASP A 459 -28.90 -3.54 1.36
CA ASP A 459 -27.87 -4.06 0.46
C ASP A 459 -27.61 -3.10 -0.72
N LEU A 460 -26.37 -2.62 -0.82
CA LEU A 460 -25.89 -1.89 -1.97
C LEU A 460 -25.78 -2.84 -3.17
N LYS A 461 -26.24 -2.40 -4.35
CA LYS A 461 -25.95 -3.12 -5.59
C LYS A 461 -24.44 -3.16 -5.80
N ALA A 462 -23.88 -4.32 -6.15
CA ALA A 462 -22.43 -4.54 -6.26
C ALA A 462 -21.68 -3.46 -7.08
N GLY A 463 -22.30 -2.93 -8.14
CA GLY A 463 -21.72 -1.84 -8.94
C GLY A 463 -21.57 -0.47 -8.24
N ALA A 464 -22.03 -0.32 -7.00
CA ALA A 464 -21.80 0.87 -6.16
C ALA A 464 -20.55 0.74 -5.26
N ILE A 465 -20.06 -0.48 -5.03
CA ILE A 465 -18.88 -0.74 -4.20
C ILE A 465 -17.68 -0.88 -5.15
N ILE A 466 -16.94 0.22 -5.34
CA ILE A 466 -15.75 0.23 -6.21
C ILE A 466 -14.48 -0.06 -5.38
N VAL A 467 -14.49 -1.17 -4.65
CA VAL A 467 -13.37 -1.66 -3.82
C VAL A 467 -12.97 -3.07 -4.29
N PRO A 468 -11.71 -3.30 -4.69
CA PRO A 468 -11.19 -4.65 -4.88
C PRO A 468 -11.17 -5.40 -3.54
N PRO A 469 -11.57 -6.69 -3.46
CA PRO A 469 -11.74 -7.41 -2.20
C PRO A 469 -10.48 -7.42 -1.30
N ARG A 470 -9.28 -7.28 -1.89
CA ARG A 470 -7.99 -7.26 -1.18
C ARG A 470 -7.78 -6.10 -0.20
N LEU A 471 -8.57 -5.01 -0.27
CA LEU A 471 -8.47 -3.89 0.68
C LEU A 471 -9.42 -4.00 1.88
N GLN A 472 -10.45 -4.85 1.79
CA GLN A 472 -11.43 -5.06 2.87
C GLN A 472 -10.83 -5.75 4.11
N GLU A 473 -9.68 -6.40 3.96
CA GLU A 473 -9.00 -7.13 5.05
C GLU A 473 -8.11 -6.23 5.94
N ARG A 474 -7.68 -5.06 5.45
CA ARG A 474 -6.78 -4.16 6.20
C ARG A 474 -7.50 -3.07 7.00
N VAL A 475 -8.69 -2.66 6.58
CA VAL A 475 -9.50 -1.66 7.29
C VAL A 475 -10.87 -2.26 7.58
N ARG A 476 -11.25 -2.37 8.86
CA ARG A 476 -12.59 -2.81 9.30
C ARG A 476 -13.63 -1.71 9.04
N VAL A 477 -13.89 -1.40 7.77
CA VAL A 477 -14.92 -0.43 7.36
C VAL A 477 -16.29 -0.97 7.75
N GLN A 478 -17.08 -0.20 8.50
CA GLN A 478 -18.41 -0.64 8.90
C GLN A 478 -19.37 -0.54 7.68
N GLN A 479 -20.36 -1.42 7.59
CA GLN A 479 -21.34 -1.38 6.49
C GLN A 479 -22.09 -0.03 6.41
N VAL A 480 -22.22 0.66 7.55
CA VAL A 480 -22.77 2.01 7.67
C VAL A 480 -21.95 3.02 6.87
N ASP A 481 -20.62 2.96 7.00
CA ASP A 481 -19.69 3.89 6.36
C ASP A 481 -19.70 3.71 4.84
N VAL A 482 -19.80 2.45 4.37
CA VAL A 482 -19.96 2.15 2.94
C VAL A 482 -21.26 2.74 2.38
N LEU A 483 -22.37 2.62 3.12
CA LEU A 483 -23.67 3.19 2.74
C LEU A 483 -23.66 4.73 2.74
N ILE A 484 -23.09 5.36 3.77
CA ILE A 484 -22.91 6.82 3.84
C ILE A 484 -22.01 7.30 2.69
N THR A 485 -20.93 6.58 2.40
CA THR A 485 -19.99 6.97 1.35
C THR A 485 -20.59 6.86 -0.05
N ASP A 486 -21.46 5.88 -0.33
CA ASP A 486 -22.21 5.86 -1.60
C ASP A 486 -23.21 7.03 -1.70
N ILE A 487 -23.83 7.46 -0.60
CA ILE A 487 -24.68 8.67 -0.60
C ILE A 487 -23.84 9.93 -0.89
N ILE A 488 -22.66 10.06 -0.27
CA ILE A 488 -21.73 11.18 -0.53
C ILE A 488 -21.22 11.15 -1.99
N ARG A 489 -20.89 9.96 -2.53
CA ARG A 489 -20.50 9.78 -3.93
C ARG A 489 -21.60 10.24 -4.89
N ARG A 490 -22.86 9.86 -4.64
CA ARG A 490 -24.02 10.34 -5.42
C ARG A 490 -24.27 11.84 -5.27
N TYR A 491 -23.99 12.41 -4.10
CA TYR A 491 -24.07 13.86 -3.89
C TYR A 491 -23.02 14.60 -4.71
N GLY A 492 -21.76 14.13 -4.71
CA GLY A 492 -20.70 14.62 -5.59
C GLY A 492 -21.04 14.48 -7.09
N ASP A 493 -21.63 13.35 -7.50
CA ASP A 493 -22.11 13.15 -8.88
C ASP A 493 -23.21 14.15 -9.27
N HIS A 494 -24.13 14.46 -8.37
CA HIS A 494 -25.19 15.46 -8.58
C HIS A 494 -24.61 16.89 -8.68
N LEU A 495 -23.70 17.28 -7.78
CA LEU A 495 -23.03 18.58 -7.83
C LEU A 495 -22.20 18.74 -9.12
N TYR A 496 -21.48 17.70 -9.52
CA TYR A 496 -20.74 17.66 -10.78
C TYR A 496 -21.66 17.85 -11.99
N THR A 497 -22.82 17.20 -12.00
CA THR A 497 -23.83 17.34 -13.06
C THR A 497 -24.46 18.74 -13.09
N LYS A 498 -24.56 19.40 -11.93
CA LYS A 498 -25.02 20.78 -11.78
C LYS A 498 -23.96 21.81 -12.21
N GLY A 499 -22.70 21.40 -12.42
CA GLY A 499 -21.57 22.29 -12.74
C GLY A 499 -20.86 22.88 -11.51
N ASP A 500 -21.22 22.44 -10.30
CA ASP A 500 -20.57 22.82 -9.05
C ASP A 500 -19.38 21.88 -8.78
N PHE A 501 -18.26 22.15 -9.45
CA PHE A 501 -17.07 21.28 -9.39
C PHE A 501 -16.32 21.38 -8.06
N GLU A 502 -16.33 22.55 -7.42
CA GLU A 502 -15.72 22.79 -6.11
C GLU A 502 -16.51 22.07 -5.00
N GLY A 503 -17.85 22.23 -4.97
CA GLY A 503 -18.70 21.48 -4.07
C GLY A 503 -18.57 19.96 -4.30
N ALA A 504 -18.50 19.52 -5.56
CA ALA A 504 -18.34 18.10 -5.90
C ALA A 504 -17.03 17.51 -5.39
N ILE A 505 -15.88 18.18 -5.58
CA ILE A 505 -14.58 17.63 -5.19
C ILE A 505 -14.44 17.51 -3.66
N LEU A 506 -14.97 18.48 -2.91
CA LEU A 506 -15.04 18.41 -1.44
C LEU A 506 -15.87 17.22 -0.94
N GLN A 507 -16.89 16.78 -1.67
CA GLN A 507 -17.59 15.53 -1.36
C GLN A 507 -16.75 14.31 -1.74
N PHE A 508 -16.10 14.31 -2.91
CA PHE A 508 -15.27 13.18 -3.35
C PHE A 508 -14.05 12.94 -2.44
N ILE A 509 -13.45 13.98 -1.86
CA ILE A 509 -12.40 13.86 -0.82
C ILE A 509 -12.90 13.07 0.40
N LYS A 510 -14.16 13.25 0.80
CA LYS A 510 -14.80 12.48 1.89
C LYS A 510 -15.11 11.02 1.52
N THR A 511 -14.90 10.61 0.26
CA THR A 511 -15.08 9.23 -0.20
C THR A 511 -13.78 8.42 -0.31
N ILE A 512 -12.63 9.05 -0.02
CA ILE A 512 -11.30 8.40 -0.02
C ILE A 512 -11.29 7.23 0.96
N GLY A 513 -10.78 6.08 0.52
CA GLY A 513 -10.74 4.82 1.28
C GLY A 513 -11.87 3.82 0.94
N VAL A 514 -12.98 4.28 0.35
CA VAL A 514 -14.12 3.42 -0.03
C VAL A 514 -14.49 3.52 -1.51
N VAL A 515 -14.22 4.66 -2.18
CA VAL A 515 -14.40 4.81 -3.63
C VAL A 515 -13.04 4.76 -4.32
N SER A 516 -12.92 3.97 -5.39
CA SER A 516 -11.70 3.94 -6.21
C SER A 516 -11.33 5.32 -6.76
N PRO A 517 -10.09 5.81 -6.53
CA PRO A 517 -9.61 7.08 -7.08
C PRO A 517 -9.75 7.19 -8.59
N SER A 518 -9.64 6.07 -9.31
CA SER A 518 -9.77 6.01 -10.77
C SER A 518 -11.11 6.52 -11.30
N TYR A 519 -12.20 6.39 -10.53
CA TYR A 519 -13.52 6.93 -10.91
C TYR A 519 -13.52 8.46 -10.93
N ILE A 520 -12.87 9.08 -9.93
CA ILE A 520 -12.82 10.52 -9.73
C ILE A 520 -11.79 11.14 -10.68
N ILE A 521 -10.61 10.56 -10.78
CA ILE A 521 -9.55 10.97 -11.73
C ILE A 521 -10.11 11.09 -13.16
N ARG A 522 -10.86 10.08 -13.64
CA ARG A 522 -11.48 10.09 -14.97
C ARG A 522 -12.52 11.19 -15.19
N LYS A 523 -13.10 11.78 -14.13
CA LYS A 523 -14.06 12.89 -14.23
C LYS A 523 -13.41 14.27 -14.24
N PHE A 524 -12.23 14.42 -13.65
CA PHE A 524 -11.56 15.72 -13.46
C PHE A 524 -10.28 15.88 -14.32
N LEU A 525 -10.00 14.95 -15.24
CA LEU A 525 -8.83 14.97 -16.13
C LEU A 525 -8.83 16.10 -17.18
N ASP A 526 -9.96 16.79 -17.37
CA ASP A 526 -10.06 17.93 -18.28
C ASP A 526 -9.15 19.08 -17.86
N ALA A 527 -8.50 19.74 -18.83
CA ALA A 527 -7.50 20.79 -18.57
C ALA A 527 -8.02 21.96 -17.70
N GLN A 528 -9.30 22.29 -17.79
CA GLN A 528 -9.94 23.35 -16.99
C GLN A 528 -10.25 22.92 -15.53
N ARG A 529 -10.15 21.63 -15.22
CA ARG A 529 -10.54 21.02 -13.92
C ARG A 529 -9.35 20.47 -13.13
N LEU A 530 -8.13 20.60 -13.67
CA LEU A 530 -6.90 20.16 -13.02
C LEU A 530 -6.69 20.71 -11.59
N PRO A 531 -7.06 21.97 -11.23
CA PRO A 531 -6.94 22.44 -9.84
C PRO A 531 -7.73 21.58 -8.84
N PHE A 532 -8.94 21.14 -9.20
CA PHE A 532 -9.75 20.26 -8.36
C PHE A 532 -9.15 18.84 -8.33
N LEU A 533 -8.58 18.35 -9.44
CA LEU A 533 -7.89 17.06 -9.46
C LEU A 533 -6.65 17.08 -8.55
N ILE A 534 -5.88 18.17 -8.55
CA ILE A 534 -4.73 18.38 -7.64
C ILE A 534 -5.21 18.29 -6.19
N GLN A 535 -6.24 19.05 -5.78
CA GLN A 535 -6.77 19.02 -4.42
C GLN A 535 -7.20 17.62 -3.95
N TYR A 536 -7.80 16.82 -4.85
CA TYR A 536 -8.18 15.44 -4.56
C TYR A 536 -6.96 14.51 -4.43
N LEU A 537 -5.97 14.66 -5.31
CA LEU A 537 -4.73 13.88 -5.26
C LEU A 537 -3.91 14.25 -4.01
N GLU A 538 -3.77 15.52 -3.65
CA GLU A 538 -3.13 15.97 -2.40
C GLU A 538 -3.80 15.34 -1.18
N ALA A 539 -5.14 15.36 -1.11
CA ALA A 539 -5.88 14.71 -0.03
C ALA A 539 -5.71 13.18 0.00
N LEU A 540 -5.51 12.53 -1.15
CA LEU A 540 -5.22 11.10 -1.24
C LEU A 540 -3.82 10.76 -0.69
N HIS A 541 -2.82 11.62 -0.94
CA HIS A 541 -1.48 11.50 -0.36
C HIS A 541 -1.49 11.81 1.15
N GLY A 542 -2.22 12.83 1.59
CA GLY A 542 -2.40 13.15 3.02
C GLY A 542 -3.03 12.01 3.84
N LYS A 543 -3.75 11.08 3.19
CA LYS A 543 -4.30 9.87 3.81
C LYS A 543 -3.47 8.61 3.59
N GLY A 544 -2.29 8.70 2.98
CA GLY A 544 -1.37 7.56 2.76
C GLY A 544 -1.90 6.48 1.80
N LEU A 545 -2.94 6.77 1.01
CA LEU A 545 -3.60 5.81 0.10
C LEU A 545 -3.26 6.04 -1.38
N ALA A 546 -2.18 6.77 -1.66
CA ALA A 546 -1.70 7.06 -3.00
C ALA A 546 -0.73 5.98 -3.51
N ASN A 547 -0.80 5.69 -4.81
CA ASN A 547 0.12 4.80 -5.52
C ASN A 547 1.14 5.61 -6.35
N ALA A 548 2.20 4.95 -6.85
CA ALA A 548 3.19 5.55 -7.76
C ALA A 548 2.57 6.16 -9.05
N ASP A 549 1.43 5.64 -9.52
CA ASP A 549 0.68 6.23 -10.64
C ASP A 549 -0.01 7.55 -10.25
N HIS A 550 -0.42 7.69 -8.99
CA HIS A 550 -1.13 8.85 -8.47
C HIS A 550 -0.17 10.00 -8.14
N THR A 551 1.02 9.71 -7.61
CA THR A 551 2.13 10.67 -7.53
C THR A 551 2.55 11.15 -8.91
N SER A 552 2.76 10.22 -9.86
CA SER A 552 3.13 10.55 -11.25
C SER A 552 2.08 11.43 -11.94
N LEU A 553 0.78 11.16 -11.74
CA LEU A 553 -0.29 12.00 -12.26
C LEU A 553 -0.30 13.40 -11.62
N LEU A 554 -0.06 13.50 -10.31
CA LEU A 554 0.00 14.77 -9.59
C LEU A 554 1.15 15.65 -10.10
N LEU A 555 2.34 15.09 -10.32
CA LEU A 555 3.50 15.77 -10.91
C LEU A 555 3.22 16.27 -12.34
N ASN A 556 2.54 15.47 -13.16
CA ASN A 556 2.06 15.89 -14.48
C ASN A 556 1.01 17.02 -14.41
N CYS A 557 0.23 17.11 -13.34
CA CYS A 557 -0.72 18.20 -13.13
C CYS A 557 0.00 19.50 -12.73
N TYR A 558 0.92 19.48 -11.76
CA TYR A 558 1.69 20.66 -11.35
C TYR A 558 2.50 21.26 -12.52
N THR A 559 3.25 20.44 -13.24
CA THR A 559 4.06 20.89 -14.39
C THR A 559 3.20 21.50 -15.50
N LYS A 560 2.03 20.93 -15.80
CA LYS A 560 1.09 21.47 -16.79
C LYS A 560 0.42 22.77 -16.34
N MET A 561 0.21 22.95 -15.04
CA MET A 561 -0.29 24.19 -14.43
C MET A 561 0.80 25.27 -14.24
N ARG A 562 2.09 24.90 -14.37
CA ARG A 562 3.27 25.71 -14.02
C ARG A 562 3.29 26.20 -12.56
N ASP A 563 2.68 25.43 -11.65
CA ASP A 563 2.76 25.71 -10.22
C ASP A 563 4.08 25.17 -9.66
N THR A 564 5.11 26.01 -9.76
CA THR A 564 6.47 25.68 -9.31
C THR A 564 6.62 25.71 -7.79
N GLU A 565 5.75 26.42 -7.06
CA GLU A 565 5.83 26.55 -5.59
C GLU A 565 5.22 25.32 -4.90
N SER A 566 4.03 24.89 -5.31
CA SER A 566 3.41 23.66 -4.78
C SER A 566 4.23 22.43 -5.15
N LEU A 567 4.82 22.40 -6.35
CA LEU A 567 5.77 21.36 -6.76
C LEU A 567 7.00 21.33 -5.85
N ASP A 568 7.67 22.47 -5.63
CA ASP A 568 8.87 22.53 -4.76
C ASP A 568 8.55 22.10 -3.31
N ARG A 569 7.39 22.51 -2.77
CA ARG A 569 6.90 22.08 -1.46
C ARG A 569 6.65 20.56 -1.39
N PHE A 570 6.06 19.97 -2.42
CA PHE A 570 5.82 18.53 -2.51
C PHE A 570 7.14 17.75 -2.59
N LEU A 571 8.06 18.16 -3.46
CA LEU A 571 9.33 17.47 -3.69
C LEU A 571 10.31 17.56 -2.50
N ARG A 572 10.30 18.66 -1.74
CA ARG A 572 11.14 18.82 -0.52
C ARG A 572 10.58 18.13 0.72
N THR A 573 9.34 17.64 0.67
CA THR A 573 8.68 17.03 1.85
C THR A 573 8.24 15.58 1.60
N PRO A 574 9.11 14.69 1.05
CA PRO A 574 8.71 13.35 0.61
C PRO A 574 8.16 12.48 1.75
N ASN A 575 8.69 12.63 2.97
CA ASN A 575 8.35 11.79 4.12
C ASN A 575 7.11 12.27 4.92
N ALA A 576 6.46 13.37 4.54
CA ALA A 576 5.24 13.83 5.24
C ALA A 576 3.97 13.04 4.85
N PHE A 577 4.00 12.28 3.75
CA PHE A 577 2.80 11.72 3.12
C PHE A 577 2.73 10.17 3.09
N SER A 578 3.73 9.46 3.64
CA SER A 578 3.69 7.99 3.77
C SER A 578 4.36 7.49 5.06
N PRO A 579 3.65 7.45 6.20
CA PRO A 579 4.23 7.07 7.50
C PRO A 579 4.49 5.57 7.70
N ASP A 580 3.92 4.70 6.86
CA ASP A 580 3.84 3.24 7.13
C ASP A 580 4.97 2.38 6.54
N VAL A 581 5.88 2.95 5.74
CA VAL A 581 7.09 2.22 5.32
C VAL A 581 8.16 2.43 6.38
N LYS A 582 8.33 1.43 7.26
CA LYS A 582 9.49 1.33 8.15
C LYS A 582 10.75 1.18 7.29
N THR A 583 11.43 2.29 7.04
CA THR A 583 12.70 2.32 6.31
C THR A 583 13.76 1.56 7.09
N THR A 584 14.34 0.56 6.44
CA THR A 584 15.70 0.11 6.76
C THR A 584 16.65 1.31 6.56
N PRO A 585 17.57 1.59 7.49
CA PRO A 585 18.47 2.73 7.34
C PRO A 585 19.42 2.50 6.16
N GLY A 586 19.40 3.39 5.17
CA GLY A 586 20.41 3.40 4.09
C GLY A 586 19.89 3.50 2.65
N ARG A 587 18.58 3.49 2.39
CA ARG A 587 18.01 3.88 1.08
C ARG A 587 16.70 4.65 1.25
N ASP A 588 16.72 5.93 0.92
CA ASP A 588 15.52 6.77 0.83
C ASP A 588 14.73 6.41 -0.44
N ILE A 589 13.93 5.35 -0.36
CA ILE A 589 13.04 4.94 -1.44
C ILE A 589 11.94 6.00 -1.56
N ALA A 590 11.98 6.81 -2.61
CA ALA A 590 10.93 7.78 -2.92
C ALA A 590 9.56 7.09 -3.04
N PRO A 591 8.45 7.72 -2.60
CA PRO A 591 7.10 7.19 -2.77
C PRO A 591 6.58 7.27 -4.23
N PHE A 592 7.46 7.56 -5.19
CA PHE A 592 7.18 7.73 -6.61
C PHE A 592 8.35 7.26 -7.47
N ASP A 593 8.09 7.00 -8.75
CA ASP A 593 9.14 6.75 -9.73
C ASP A 593 9.91 8.06 -10.00
N VAL A 594 11.09 8.18 -9.39
CA VAL A 594 11.97 9.35 -9.48
C VAL A 594 12.34 9.64 -10.94
N ARG A 595 12.54 8.60 -11.75
CA ARG A 595 12.95 8.71 -13.14
C ARG A 595 11.83 9.29 -14.00
N VAL A 596 10.60 8.85 -13.77
CA VAL A 596 9.40 9.48 -14.37
C VAL A 596 9.29 10.93 -13.92
N ALA A 597 9.46 11.23 -12.63
CA ALA A 597 9.40 12.60 -12.10
C ALA A 597 10.42 13.54 -12.76
N ILE A 598 11.69 13.15 -12.86
CA ILE A 598 12.75 13.90 -13.54
C ILE A 598 12.35 14.15 -15.01
N SER A 599 11.92 13.11 -15.74
CA SER A 599 11.50 13.25 -17.15
C SER A 599 10.29 14.18 -17.35
N VAL A 600 9.39 14.26 -16.37
CA VAL A 600 8.18 15.10 -16.40
C VAL A 600 8.54 16.55 -16.09
N CYS A 601 9.36 16.79 -15.07
CA CYS A 601 9.87 18.12 -14.73
C CYS A 601 10.69 18.72 -15.89
N ARG A 602 11.56 17.93 -16.53
CA ARG A 602 12.34 18.33 -17.71
C ARG A 602 11.43 18.76 -18.87
N ARG A 603 10.45 17.93 -19.25
CA ARG A 603 9.44 18.26 -20.28
C ARG A 603 8.53 19.44 -19.90
N GLY A 604 8.35 19.70 -18.61
CA GLY A 604 7.60 20.84 -18.07
C GLY A 604 8.35 22.17 -18.09
N GLY A 605 9.66 22.17 -18.38
CA GLY A 605 10.52 23.36 -18.27
C GLY A 605 10.94 23.70 -16.83
N CYS A 606 10.80 22.74 -15.90
CA CYS A 606 11.19 22.86 -14.50
C CYS A 606 12.57 22.22 -14.26
N ALA A 607 13.60 22.70 -14.96
CA ALA A 607 14.95 22.12 -14.96
C ALA A 607 15.56 22.09 -13.54
N ALA A 608 15.50 23.20 -12.80
CA ALA A 608 16.00 23.28 -11.43
C ALA A 608 15.37 22.25 -10.47
N GLN A 609 14.05 21.98 -10.58
CA GLN A 609 13.38 20.94 -9.77
C GLN A 609 13.78 19.52 -10.21
N ALA A 610 14.01 19.30 -11.50
CA ALA A 610 14.52 18.02 -12.02
C ALA A 610 15.96 17.77 -11.54
N ALA A 611 16.82 18.79 -11.61
CA ALA A 611 18.19 18.76 -11.10
C ALA A 611 18.23 18.52 -9.58
N TYR A 612 17.36 19.17 -8.79
CA TYR A 612 17.22 18.89 -7.36
C TYR A 612 16.92 17.41 -7.08
N LEU A 613 15.93 16.83 -7.77
CA LEU A 613 15.57 15.42 -7.60
C LEU A 613 16.71 14.47 -8.00
N ALA A 614 17.35 14.72 -9.14
CA ALA A 614 18.46 13.90 -9.60
C ALA A 614 19.66 13.95 -8.63
N LYS A 615 19.92 15.13 -8.05
CA LYS A 615 20.96 15.35 -7.01
C LYS A 615 20.64 14.66 -5.68
N THR A 616 19.37 14.70 -5.23
CA THR A 616 18.94 14.10 -3.96
C THR A 616 18.87 12.57 -4.01
N TYR A 617 18.47 11.98 -5.14
CA TYR A 617 18.31 10.53 -5.30
C TYR A 617 19.47 9.85 -6.05
N GLU A 618 20.62 10.51 -6.16
CA GLU A 618 21.87 9.96 -6.75
C GLU A 618 21.77 9.53 -8.24
N TYR A 619 20.83 10.10 -9.00
CA TYR A 619 20.74 9.92 -10.46
C TYR A 619 21.75 10.82 -11.21
N HIS A 620 23.04 10.50 -11.06
CA HIS A 620 24.14 11.35 -11.52
C HIS A 620 24.15 11.63 -13.03
N GLU A 621 23.85 10.63 -13.87
CA GLU A 621 23.79 10.77 -15.34
C GLU A 621 22.73 11.81 -15.75
N GLU A 622 21.53 11.69 -15.16
CA GLU A 622 20.38 12.54 -15.47
C GLU A 622 20.59 13.97 -14.92
N PHE A 623 21.26 14.12 -13.76
CA PHE A 623 21.70 15.42 -13.24
C PHE A 623 22.66 16.12 -14.20
N LEU A 624 23.73 15.46 -14.63
CA LEU A 624 24.74 16.03 -15.52
C LEU A 624 24.15 16.39 -16.88
N GLU A 625 23.25 15.55 -17.43
CA GLU A 625 22.59 15.87 -18.70
C GLU A 625 21.73 17.15 -18.61
N ILE A 626 20.98 17.32 -17.52
CA ILE A 626 20.17 18.53 -17.27
C ILE A 626 21.08 19.76 -17.09
N THR A 627 22.10 19.67 -16.23
CA THR A 627 22.98 20.80 -15.94
C THR A 627 23.79 21.25 -17.16
N LEU A 628 24.22 20.32 -18.02
CA LEU A 628 25.04 20.62 -19.20
C LEU A 628 24.22 20.99 -20.45
N ARG A 629 23.07 20.37 -20.70
CA ARG A 629 22.25 20.64 -21.90
C ARG A 629 21.14 21.66 -21.68
N ASP A 630 20.47 21.62 -20.53
CA ASP A 630 19.25 22.38 -20.30
C ASP A 630 19.55 23.71 -19.58
N ASP A 631 20.36 23.68 -18.52
CA ASP A 631 20.73 24.88 -17.73
C ASP A 631 22.08 25.51 -18.14
N SER A 632 22.91 24.80 -18.92
CA SER A 632 24.25 25.25 -19.38
C SER A 632 25.23 25.68 -18.26
N ASN A 633 25.03 25.21 -17.03
CA ASN A 633 25.80 25.61 -15.85
C ASN A 633 26.99 24.68 -15.59
N ALA A 634 28.00 24.73 -16.47
CA ALA A 634 29.18 23.85 -16.38
C ALA A 634 29.90 23.91 -15.02
N LYS A 635 29.83 25.04 -14.31
CA LYS A 635 30.44 25.21 -12.98
C LYS A 635 29.81 24.33 -11.91
N GLU A 636 28.48 24.28 -11.86
CA GLU A 636 27.77 23.40 -10.91
C GLU A 636 27.96 21.91 -11.27
N ALA A 637 28.09 21.59 -12.56
CA ALA A 637 28.45 20.23 -13.00
C ALA A 637 29.87 19.83 -12.53
N ILE A 638 30.86 20.74 -12.67
CA ILE A 638 32.23 20.51 -12.19
C ILE A 638 32.29 20.41 -10.67
N GLU A 639 31.64 21.31 -9.93
CA GLU A 639 31.53 21.22 -8.46
C GLU A 639 30.87 19.91 -8.02
N TYR A 640 29.86 19.42 -8.75
CA TYR A 640 29.24 18.13 -8.45
C TYR A 640 30.19 16.96 -8.72
N LEU A 641 30.92 16.97 -9.84
CA LEU A 641 31.94 15.98 -10.19
C LEU A 641 33.11 15.94 -9.19
N GLN A 642 33.52 17.09 -8.63
CA GLN A 642 34.53 17.17 -7.57
C GLN A 642 34.09 16.49 -6.26
N ASN A 643 32.78 16.49 -5.97
CA ASN A 643 32.23 15.91 -4.75
C ASN A 643 31.83 14.43 -4.91
N LEU A 644 31.87 13.88 -6.13
CA LEU A 644 31.54 12.48 -6.40
C LEU A 644 32.71 11.53 -6.05
N PRO A 645 32.43 10.25 -5.73
CA PRO A 645 33.46 9.23 -5.62
C PRO A 645 34.29 9.15 -6.92
N SER A 646 35.61 9.09 -6.81
CA SER A 646 36.52 9.17 -7.97
C SER A 646 36.26 8.13 -9.06
N ALA A 647 35.76 6.95 -8.69
CA ALA A 647 35.31 5.91 -9.61
C ALA A 647 34.12 6.32 -10.52
N LEU A 648 33.17 7.10 -9.98
CA LEU A 648 32.02 7.60 -10.72
C LEU A 648 32.37 8.87 -11.50
N ALA A 649 33.21 9.73 -10.91
CA ALA A 649 33.73 10.91 -11.59
C ALA A 649 34.51 10.53 -12.86
N GLU A 650 35.33 9.46 -12.84
CA GLU A 650 36.02 8.94 -14.03
C GLU A 650 35.04 8.55 -15.15
N LEU A 651 34.01 7.74 -14.83
CA LEU A 651 33.03 7.26 -15.81
C LEU A 651 32.30 8.41 -16.52
N TYR A 652 31.86 9.42 -15.76
CA TYR A 652 31.18 10.58 -16.33
C TYR A 652 32.14 11.53 -17.05
N MET A 653 33.39 11.66 -16.61
CA MET A 653 34.38 12.43 -17.36
C MET A 653 34.68 11.83 -18.74
N GLN A 654 34.76 10.50 -18.88
CA GLN A 654 34.90 9.86 -20.20
C GLN A 654 33.72 10.11 -21.16
N GLN A 655 32.56 10.54 -20.65
CA GLN A 655 31.37 10.85 -21.46
C GLN A 655 31.20 12.35 -21.73
N TYR A 656 31.63 13.20 -20.80
CA TYR A 656 31.36 14.65 -20.82
C TYR A 656 32.62 15.54 -20.91
N ALA A 657 33.84 14.98 -20.92
CA ALA A 657 35.09 15.74 -20.99
C ALA A 657 35.14 16.69 -22.18
N ASN A 658 34.85 16.21 -23.40
CA ASN A 658 34.82 17.04 -24.60
C ASN A 658 33.84 18.22 -24.46
N THR A 659 32.61 17.97 -23.97
CA THR A 659 31.63 19.05 -23.74
C THR A 659 32.06 20.04 -22.65
N LEU A 660 32.76 19.59 -21.62
CA LEU A 660 33.27 20.45 -20.53
C LEU A 660 34.50 21.26 -20.97
N LEU A 661 35.43 20.67 -21.73
CA LEU A 661 36.62 21.34 -22.28
C LEU A 661 36.23 22.47 -23.24
N ASN A 662 35.19 22.28 -24.07
CA ASN A 662 34.66 23.32 -24.96
C ASN A 662 34.02 24.52 -24.22
N ILE A 663 33.49 24.32 -23.00
CA ILE A 663 32.80 25.39 -22.24
C ILE A 663 33.75 26.07 -21.23
N SER A 664 34.59 25.29 -20.55
CA SER A 664 35.42 25.71 -19.42
C SER A 664 36.73 24.91 -19.36
N PRO A 665 37.71 25.17 -20.26
CA PRO A 665 38.90 24.33 -20.41
C PRO A 665 39.75 24.27 -19.12
N ASP A 666 40.06 25.40 -18.50
CA ASP A 666 41.00 25.45 -17.35
C ASP A 666 40.48 24.77 -16.08
N GLU A 667 39.18 24.93 -15.79
CA GLU A 667 38.51 24.28 -14.65
C GLU A 667 38.41 22.75 -14.90
N THR A 668 38.20 22.35 -16.17
CA THR A 668 38.09 20.93 -16.58
C THR A 668 39.46 20.23 -16.60
N THR A 669 40.52 20.86 -17.11
CA THR A 669 41.87 20.27 -17.06
C THR A 669 42.37 20.11 -15.64
N SER A 670 42.09 21.08 -14.76
CA SER A 670 42.40 20.98 -13.32
C SER A 670 41.75 19.75 -12.69
N LEU A 671 40.45 19.54 -12.94
CA LEU A 671 39.71 18.35 -12.49
C LEU A 671 40.32 17.05 -13.03
N LEU A 672 40.64 17.01 -14.32
CA LEU A 672 41.27 15.84 -14.95
C LEU A 672 42.64 15.54 -14.35
N ILE A 673 43.48 16.54 -14.10
CA ILE A 673 44.79 16.34 -13.44
C ILE A 673 44.58 15.78 -12.03
N ASP A 674 43.63 16.28 -11.25
CA ASP A 674 43.37 15.79 -9.89
C ASP A 674 42.85 14.33 -9.89
N LEU A 675 41.81 14.03 -10.69
CA LEU A 675 41.27 12.67 -10.84
C LEU A 675 42.32 11.66 -11.31
N TYR A 676 43.17 12.05 -12.27
CA TYR A 676 44.24 11.21 -12.80
C TYR A 676 45.55 11.29 -12.00
N THR A 677 45.60 11.95 -10.84
CA THR A 677 46.78 11.89 -9.94
C THR A 677 46.47 11.35 -8.56
N THR A 678 45.21 11.35 -8.12
CA THR A 678 44.80 10.65 -6.89
C THR A 678 44.63 9.14 -7.11
N PRO A 679 45.15 8.26 -6.24
CA PRO A 679 44.95 6.82 -6.36
C PRO A 679 43.50 6.43 -5.99
N VAL A 680 42.81 5.75 -6.90
CA VAL A 680 41.43 5.30 -6.70
C VAL A 680 41.44 4.00 -5.90
N VAL A 681 40.82 4.01 -4.71
CA VAL A 681 40.68 2.79 -3.89
C VAL A 681 39.42 2.05 -4.31
N GLN A 682 39.57 1.02 -5.14
CA GLN A 682 38.50 0.07 -5.48
C GLN A 682 38.82 -1.31 -4.92
N GLN A 683 37.88 -1.85 -4.14
CA GLN A 683 37.89 -3.23 -3.62
C GLN A 683 39.23 -3.67 -2.97
N GLY A 684 39.85 -2.80 -2.17
CA GLY A 684 41.10 -3.11 -1.47
C GLY A 684 42.37 -3.03 -2.33
N SER A 685 42.25 -2.63 -3.60
CA SER A 685 43.36 -2.30 -4.48
C SER A 685 43.39 -0.80 -4.77
N SER A 686 44.59 -0.21 -4.78
CA SER A 686 44.81 1.16 -5.26
C SER A 686 45.13 1.10 -6.75
N HIS A 687 44.14 1.36 -7.60
CA HIS A 687 44.34 1.44 -9.05
C HIS A 687 44.38 2.91 -9.48
N ILE A 688 45.20 3.22 -10.48
CA ILE A 688 45.31 4.56 -11.05
C ILE A 688 44.80 4.49 -12.49
N PRO A 689 43.80 5.30 -12.88
CA PRO A 689 43.15 5.15 -14.18
C PRO A 689 44.06 5.48 -15.36
N SER A 690 43.79 4.79 -16.48
CA SER A 690 44.53 4.92 -17.74
C SER A 690 44.09 6.20 -18.48
N PRO A 691 45.00 7.08 -18.92
CA PRO A 691 44.64 8.32 -19.60
C PRO A 691 44.23 8.12 -21.08
N GLN A 692 44.45 6.93 -21.65
CA GLN A 692 44.19 6.61 -23.06
C GLN A 692 42.81 7.03 -23.64
N PRO A 693 41.66 6.78 -22.96
CA PRO A 693 40.35 7.11 -23.54
C PRO A 693 40.07 8.62 -23.60
N LEU A 694 40.83 9.46 -22.90
CA LEU A 694 40.65 10.92 -22.88
C LEU A 694 41.32 11.65 -24.03
N PHE A 695 42.36 11.07 -24.67
CA PHE A 695 43.09 11.79 -25.72
C PHE A 695 42.21 12.27 -26.90
N PRO A 696 41.17 11.54 -27.34
CA PRO A 696 40.20 12.05 -28.32
C PRO A 696 39.35 13.26 -27.84
N ASP A 697 39.21 13.47 -26.53
CA ASP A 697 38.44 14.60 -25.98
C ASP A 697 39.22 15.92 -26.01
N PHE A 698 40.55 15.86 -26.15
CA PHE A 698 41.44 17.02 -26.29
C PHE A 698 41.59 17.52 -27.74
N ILE A 699 40.83 16.99 -28.70
CA ILE A 699 40.88 17.43 -30.11
C ILE A 699 40.52 18.93 -30.19
N GLY A 700 41.47 19.75 -30.62
CA GLY A 700 41.37 21.22 -30.65
C GLY A 700 42.00 21.95 -29.46
N HIS A 701 42.55 21.22 -28.49
CA HIS A 701 43.15 21.76 -27.26
C HIS A 701 44.55 21.17 -26.98
N GLU A 702 45.42 21.17 -27.99
CA GLU A 702 46.78 20.56 -27.95
C GLU A 702 47.66 21.12 -26.81
N GLU A 703 47.67 22.44 -26.59
CA GLU A 703 48.40 23.06 -25.46
C GLU A 703 47.93 22.53 -24.10
N LYS A 704 46.63 22.22 -23.97
CA LYS A 704 46.01 21.70 -22.73
C LYS A 704 46.23 20.20 -22.57
N LEU A 705 46.42 19.46 -23.66
CA LEU A 705 46.90 18.08 -23.62
C LEU A 705 48.36 18.02 -23.15
N ILE A 706 49.22 18.93 -23.62
CA ILE A 706 50.60 19.06 -23.13
C ILE A 706 50.60 19.42 -21.64
N GLU A 707 49.82 20.41 -21.21
CA GLU A 707 49.67 20.78 -19.79
C GLU A 707 49.20 19.59 -18.94
N PHE A 708 48.20 18.83 -19.39
CA PHE A 708 47.72 17.62 -18.73
C PHE A 708 48.82 16.56 -18.60
N CYS A 709 49.50 16.20 -19.71
CA CYS A 709 50.55 15.19 -19.72
C CYS A 709 51.75 15.58 -18.84
N GLU A 710 52.25 16.82 -18.93
CA GLU A 710 53.34 17.31 -18.08
C GLU A 710 52.96 17.27 -16.59
N GLN A 711 51.77 17.75 -16.21
CA GLN A 711 51.34 17.80 -14.81
C GLN A 711 51.05 16.41 -14.23
N VAL A 712 50.48 15.49 -15.02
CA VAL A 712 50.28 14.10 -14.60
C VAL A 712 51.63 13.40 -14.42
N ILE A 713 52.59 13.56 -15.35
CA ILE A 713 53.93 12.99 -15.21
C ILE A 713 54.64 13.53 -13.97
N LYS A 714 54.59 14.85 -13.76
CA LYS A 714 55.19 15.55 -12.63
C LYS A 714 54.60 15.13 -11.29
N ARG A 715 53.27 15.00 -11.19
CA ARG A 715 52.58 14.63 -9.93
C ARG A 715 52.66 13.13 -9.61
N ARG A 716 52.60 12.23 -10.61
CA ARG A 716 52.68 10.77 -10.40
C ARG A 716 54.12 10.29 -10.15
N TRP A 717 55.08 10.72 -10.99
CA TRP A 717 56.45 10.17 -10.98
C TRP A 717 57.52 11.18 -10.55
N GLY A 718 57.18 12.46 -10.31
CA GLY A 718 58.13 13.48 -9.87
C GLY A 718 59.09 13.95 -10.96
N LYS A 719 58.82 13.63 -12.23
CA LYS A 719 59.69 13.90 -13.37
C LYS A 719 59.30 15.21 -14.04
N THR A 720 60.28 16.04 -14.38
CA THR A 720 60.11 17.27 -15.17
C THR A 720 60.95 17.19 -16.43
N VAL A 721 60.40 17.72 -17.53
CA VAL A 721 61.16 17.95 -18.77
C VAL A 721 61.68 19.38 -18.69
N GLU A 722 62.95 19.55 -18.32
CA GLU A 722 63.57 20.86 -18.16
C GLU A 722 64.59 21.15 -19.26
N ASP A 723 64.54 22.38 -19.79
CA ASP A 723 65.38 22.88 -20.89
C ASP A 723 66.83 23.17 -20.44
N GLN A 724 67.55 22.09 -20.08
CA GLN A 724 68.98 21.98 -19.77
C GLN A 724 69.46 22.32 -18.33
N ARG A 725 70.45 21.52 -17.87
CA ARG A 725 71.38 21.71 -16.72
C ARG A 725 70.92 21.33 -15.30
N GLY A 726 69.81 20.60 -15.14
CA GLY A 726 69.55 19.81 -13.93
C GLY A 726 70.19 18.41 -14.01
N SER A 727 70.94 17.99 -12.98
CA SER A 727 71.30 16.57 -12.84
C SER A 727 70.08 15.81 -12.30
N PRO A 728 69.68 14.65 -12.86
CA PRO A 728 68.44 13.98 -12.48
C PRO A 728 68.44 13.60 -11.01
N THR A 729 67.53 14.21 -10.24
CA THR A 729 67.35 13.89 -8.81
C THR A 729 66.81 12.47 -8.67
N HIS A 730 67.48 11.64 -7.86
CA HIS A 730 67.24 10.19 -7.77
C HIS A 730 65.77 9.80 -7.47
N ALA A 731 64.97 9.59 -8.51
CA ALA A 731 63.78 8.75 -8.46
C ALA A 731 64.20 7.30 -8.65
N LYS A 732 63.89 6.43 -7.68
CA LYS A 732 64.24 5.00 -7.76
C LYS A 732 63.41 4.32 -8.84
N SER A 733 64.05 3.63 -9.78
CA SER A 733 63.40 2.82 -10.80
C SER A 733 62.58 1.69 -10.16
N LYS A 734 61.26 1.87 -10.13
CA LYS A 734 60.32 0.76 -10.22
C LYS A 734 60.11 0.43 -11.70
N GLN A 735 59.53 -0.73 -11.98
CA GLN A 735 59.15 -1.14 -13.34
C GLN A 735 58.32 -0.03 -14.01
N SER A 736 58.65 0.30 -15.26
CA SER A 736 57.91 1.31 -16.04
C SER A 736 56.45 0.91 -16.15
N GLU A 737 55.54 1.77 -15.68
CA GLU A 737 54.11 1.50 -15.83
C GLU A 737 53.69 1.75 -17.29
N PRO A 738 52.75 0.96 -17.86
CA PRO A 738 52.31 1.16 -19.24
C PRO A 738 51.68 2.55 -19.47
N HIS A 739 51.11 3.15 -18.42
CA HIS A 739 50.60 4.52 -18.45
C HIS A 739 51.69 5.59 -18.58
N GLU A 740 52.88 5.33 -18.03
CA GLU A 740 54.04 6.21 -18.15
C GLU A 740 54.55 6.21 -19.60
N THR A 741 54.68 5.00 -20.18
CA THR A 741 55.07 4.82 -21.59
C THR A 741 54.08 5.44 -22.56
N LEU A 742 52.78 5.33 -22.29
CA LEU A 742 51.74 5.94 -23.11
C LEU A 742 51.82 7.46 -23.10
N LEU A 743 51.94 8.08 -21.92
CA LEU A 743 52.06 9.53 -21.78
C LEU A 743 53.35 10.07 -22.40
N ALA A 744 54.48 9.35 -22.26
CA ALA A 744 55.74 9.71 -22.88
C ALA A 744 55.68 9.63 -24.42
N ASN A 745 54.99 8.62 -24.97
CA ASN A 745 54.79 8.50 -26.42
C ASN A 745 53.95 9.67 -26.97
N THR A 746 52.81 10.00 -26.36
CA THR A 746 51.96 11.09 -26.84
C THR A 746 52.61 12.46 -26.67
N LEU A 747 53.40 12.65 -25.60
CA LEU A 747 54.16 13.87 -25.38
C LEU A 747 55.36 13.99 -26.34
N LEU A 748 55.98 12.87 -26.73
CA LEU A 748 56.98 12.82 -27.81
C LEU A 748 56.36 13.16 -29.18
N GLU A 749 55.16 12.66 -29.47
CA GLU A 749 54.40 13.00 -30.68
C GLU A 749 54.08 14.51 -30.73
N CYS A 750 53.54 15.07 -29.63
CA CYS A 750 53.28 16.51 -29.52
C CYS A 750 54.56 17.35 -29.69
N TYR A 751 55.68 16.94 -29.07
CA TYR A 751 56.94 17.68 -29.17
C TYR A 751 57.63 17.57 -30.53
N LEU A 752 57.52 16.45 -31.24
CA LEU A 752 58.09 16.30 -32.58
C LEU A 752 57.28 17.03 -33.66
N ASN A 753 56.00 17.32 -33.40
CA ASN A 753 55.14 18.12 -34.28
C ASN A 753 55.38 19.64 -34.16
N HIS A 754 56.04 20.12 -33.09
CA HIS A 754 56.34 21.54 -32.87
C HIS A 754 57.86 21.78 -32.81
N GLU A 755 58.41 22.54 -33.77
CA GLU A 755 59.85 22.87 -33.83
C GLU A 755 60.40 23.45 -32.51
N GLU A 756 59.57 24.21 -31.76
CA GLU A 756 59.93 24.82 -30.48
C GLU A 756 60.22 23.80 -29.36
N TYR A 757 59.77 22.55 -29.48
CA TYR A 757 59.97 21.50 -28.48
C TYR A 757 60.94 20.40 -28.93
N GLN A 758 61.69 20.60 -30.03
CA GLN A 758 62.63 19.60 -30.54
C GLN A 758 63.74 19.23 -29.54
N GLU A 759 64.24 20.18 -28.73
CA GLU A 759 65.21 19.87 -27.67
C GLU A 759 64.61 18.99 -26.56
N LYS A 760 63.33 19.20 -26.22
CA LYS A 760 62.58 18.39 -25.25
C LYS A 760 62.32 16.98 -25.76
N ALA A 761 61.99 16.84 -27.05
CA ALA A 761 61.86 15.53 -27.71
C ALA A 761 63.18 14.74 -27.66
N LEU A 762 64.31 15.38 -27.98
CA LEU A 762 65.64 14.77 -27.89
C LEU A 762 66.02 14.40 -26.45
N TYR A 763 65.68 15.22 -25.45
CA TYR A 763 65.90 14.91 -24.04
C TYR A 763 65.17 13.64 -23.59
N ILE A 764 63.93 13.43 -24.05
CA ILE A 764 63.17 12.20 -23.79
C ILE A 764 63.81 11.00 -24.48
N LEU A 765 64.20 11.14 -25.75
CA LEU A 765 64.82 10.07 -26.52
C LEU A 765 66.14 9.58 -25.89
N TYR A 766 67.03 10.49 -25.49
CA TYR A 766 68.34 10.15 -24.91
C TYR A 766 68.31 9.66 -23.46
N HIS A 767 67.19 9.78 -22.74
CA HIS A 767 67.05 9.33 -21.36
C HIS A 767 65.95 8.27 -21.18
N PRO A 768 66.06 7.08 -21.82
CA PRO A 768 65.04 6.05 -21.78
C PRO A 768 64.83 5.43 -20.38
N ASP A 769 65.84 5.48 -19.52
CA ASP A 769 65.72 5.06 -18.11
C ASP A 769 64.87 6.05 -17.28
N PHE A 770 64.76 7.30 -17.74
CA PHE A 770 64.01 8.36 -17.07
C PHE A 770 62.65 8.61 -17.74
N PHE A 771 62.52 8.44 -19.06
CA PHE A 771 61.23 8.44 -19.76
C PHE A 771 61.10 7.14 -20.58
N PRO A 772 60.31 6.14 -20.12
CA PRO A 772 60.07 4.95 -20.91
C PRO A 772 59.23 5.32 -22.14
N TYR A 773 59.63 4.93 -23.34
CA TYR A 773 58.88 5.12 -24.57
C TYR A 773 58.92 3.85 -25.43
N SER A 774 57.93 3.67 -26.31
CA SER A 774 57.94 2.57 -27.29
C SER A 774 58.95 2.88 -28.39
N ILE A 775 59.96 2.02 -28.54
CA ILE A 775 61.10 2.26 -29.42
C ILE A 775 60.67 2.21 -30.90
N GLU A 776 59.77 1.29 -31.26
CA GLU A 776 59.15 1.19 -32.59
C GLU A 776 58.35 2.46 -32.95
N HIS A 777 57.54 2.94 -32.01
CA HIS A 777 56.69 4.11 -32.22
C HIS A 777 57.52 5.40 -32.31
N ALA A 778 58.51 5.56 -31.41
CA ALA A 778 59.48 6.65 -31.48
C ALA A 778 60.24 6.66 -32.81
N LEU A 779 60.55 5.49 -33.38
CA LEU A 779 61.23 5.39 -34.67
C LEU A 779 60.34 5.85 -35.83
N VAL A 780 59.06 5.48 -35.83
CA VAL A 780 58.08 6.00 -36.80
C VAL A 780 57.98 7.52 -36.68
N LEU A 781 57.78 8.06 -35.47
CA LEU A 781 57.69 9.50 -35.22
C LEU A 781 58.96 10.26 -35.65
N CYS A 782 60.15 9.73 -35.35
CA CYS A 782 61.42 10.31 -35.77
C CYS A 782 61.62 10.24 -37.29
N SER A 783 61.13 9.19 -37.95
CA SER A 783 61.18 9.06 -39.42
C SER A 783 60.26 10.06 -40.11
N THR A 784 59.06 10.31 -39.57
CA THR A 784 58.12 11.31 -40.10
C THR A 784 58.60 12.75 -39.90
N SER A 785 59.31 13.02 -38.80
CA SER A 785 59.91 14.33 -38.47
C SER A 785 61.36 14.51 -38.95
N GLN A 786 61.92 13.54 -39.68
CA GLN A 786 63.29 13.55 -40.22
C GLN A 786 64.40 13.76 -39.17
N CYS A 787 64.22 13.26 -37.94
CA CYS A 787 65.17 13.42 -36.85
C CYS A 787 66.35 12.42 -36.93
N THR A 788 67.34 12.66 -37.80
CA THR A 788 68.49 11.75 -38.01
C THR A 788 69.22 11.33 -36.73
N PRO A 789 69.51 12.20 -35.74
CA PRO A 789 70.16 11.79 -34.50
C PRO A 789 69.31 10.82 -33.67
N GLY A 790 67.99 11.05 -33.63
CA GLY A 790 67.04 10.15 -32.97
C GLY A 790 66.94 8.80 -33.68
N ILE A 791 66.84 8.80 -35.02
CA ILE A 791 66.76 7.57 -35.82
C ILE A 791 67.99 6.67 -35.60
N LEU A 792 69.21 7.22 -35.64
CA LEU A 792 70.43 6.45 -35.44
C LEU A 792 70.51 5.84 -34.03
N PHE A 793 70.18 6.61 -33.00
CA PHE A 793 70.11 6.14 -31.61
C PHE A 793 69.06 5.02 -31.41
N LEU A 794 67.90 5.14 -32.08
CA LEU A 794 66.84 4.13 -32.01
C LEU A 794 67.21 2.84 -32.75
N TYR A 795 67.86 2.92 -33.91
CA TYR A 795 68.36 1.72 -34.61
C TYR A 795 69.43 0.97 -33.80
N GLU A 796 70.35 1.70 -33.15
CA GLU A 796 71.36 1.12 -32.25
C GLU A 796 70.70 0.34 -31.11
N ARG A 797 69.67 0.95 -30.49
CA ARG A 797 68.93 0.37 -29.37
C ARG A 797 67.99 -0.78 -29.75
N LEU A 798 67.45 -0.81 -30.98
CA LEU A 798 66.66 -1.93 -31.51
C LEU A 798 67.52 -3.11 -32.00
N GLU A 799 68.84 -3.01 -31.88
CA GLU A 799 69.78 -3.94 -32.52
C GLU A 799 69.54 -4.03 -34.05
N MET A 800 69.00 -3.00 -34.70
CA MET A 800 68.66 -3.02 -36.14
C MET A 800 69.89 -2.69 -36.99
N TYR A 801 70.99 -3.41 -36.75
CA TYR A 801 72.30 -3.18 -37.37
C TYR A 801 72.27 -3.31 -38.90
N GLU A 802 71.38 -4.15 -39.47
CA GLU A 802 71.16 -4.22 -40.92
C GLU A 802 70.56 -2.93 -41.47
N SER A 803 69.59 -2.33 -40.76
CA SER A 803 69.00 -1.04 -41.12
C SER A 803 69.96 0.14 -40.90
N ILE A 804 70.91 0.03 -39.96
CA ILE A 804 72.04 0.98 -39.85
C ILE A 804 72.93 0.88 -41.09
N ILE A 805 73.26 -0.35 -41.52
CA ILE A 805 74.04 -0.61 -42.74
C ILE A 805 73.32 -0.08 -43.99
N GLU A 806 72.01 -0.32 -44.13
CA GLU A 806 71.18 0.21 -45.22
C GLU A 806 71.10 1.73 -45.18
N HIS A 807 70.89 2.34 -44.01
CA HIS A 807 70.86 3.79 -43.84
C HIS A 807 72.18 4.44 -44.25
N TRP A 808 73.33 3.87 -43.88
CA TRP A 808 74.64 4.37 -44.33
C TRP A 808 74.95 4.06 -45.80
N ASN A 809 74.42 2.97 -46.36
CA ASN A 809 74.53 2.64 -47.78
C ASN A 809 73.66 3.54 -48.68
N HIS A 810 72.57 4.09 -48.14
CA HIS A 810 71.71 5.07 -48.82
C HIS A 810 72.04 6.54 -48.51
N ALA A 811 72.87 6.81 -47.49
CA ALA A 811 73.38 8.15 -47.23
C ALA A 811 74.47 8.50 -48.26
N GLU A 812 74.25 9.57 -49.04
CA GLU A 812 75.16 10.02 -50.11
C GLU A 812 76.47 10.68 -49.60
N GLU A 813 77.24 9.97 -48.77
CA GLU A 813 78.61 10.32 -48.41
C GLU A 813 79.62 9.45 -49.16
N SER A 814 80.74 10.06 -49.58
CA SER A 814 81.81 9.46 -50.41
C SER A 814 82.15 8.00 -50.06
N ASN A 815 82.16 7.11 -51.06
CA ASN A 815 82.33 5.65 -50.92
C ASN A 815 83.46 5.17 -49.99
N GLU A 816 84.58 5.90 -49.92
CA GLU A 816 85.70 5.56 -49.00
C GLU A 816 85.31 5.62 -47.52
N GLY A 817 84.40 6.52 -47.13
CA GLY A 817 83.89 6.64 -45.76
C GLY A 817 82.87 5.57 -45.40
N VAL A 818 82.11 5.08 -46.39
CA VAL A 818 81.08 4.04 -46.20
C VAL A 818 81.74 2.72 -45.80
N ALA A 819 82.77 2.27 -46.51
CA ALA A 819 83.48 1.02 -46.18
C ALA A 819 84.06 1.05 -44.76
N TYR A 820 84.63 2.18 -44.32
CA TYR A 820 85.12 2.34 -42.94
C TYR A 820 83.99 2.25 -41.91
N LYS A 821 82.87 2.99 -42.10
CA LYS A 821 81.71 2.96 -41.19
C LYS A 821 81.07 1.56 -41.13
N LEU A 822 80.97 0.85 -42.27
CA LEU A 822 80.45 -0.52 -42.34
C LEU A 822 81.37 -1.53 -41.63
N ILE A 823 82.69 -1.41 -41.78
CA ILE A 823 83.64 -2.27 -41.06
C ILE A 823 83.67 -1.95 -39.55
N ASP A 824 83.47 -0.69 -39.16
CA ASP A 824 83.34 -0.32 -37.74
C ASP A 824 82.06 -0.91 -37.13
N VAL A 825 80.93 -0.85 -37.84
CA VAL A 825 79.68 -1.55 -37.47
C VAL A 825 79.88 -3.07 -37.41
N LEU A 826 80.60 -3.70 -38.35
CA LEU A 826 80.93 -5.13 -38.27
C LEU A 826 81.86 -5.48 -37.10
N LYS A 827 82.80 -4.62 -36.73
CA LYS A 827 83.70 -4.83 -35.58
C LYS A 827 83.00 -4.65 -34.24
N GLN A 828 82.00 -3.78 -34.19
CA GLN A 828 81.22 -3.52 -32.97
C GLN A 828 80.07 -4.52 -32.79
N PHE A 829 79.42 -4.95 -33.88
CA PHE A 829 78.16 -5.71 -33.82
C PHE A 829 78.16 -7.05 -34.60
N GLY A 830 79.19 -7.36 -35.40
CA GLY A 830 79.27 -8.59 -36.20
C GLY A 830 79.30 -9.88 -35.37
N ASP A 831 80.02 -9.87 -34.24
CA ASP A 831 80.05 -11.00 -33.31
C ASP A 831 78.69 -11.22 -32.60
N ILE A 832 77.86 -10.18 -32.50
CA ILE A 832 76.52 -10.21 -31.88
C ILE A 832 75.49 -10.76 -32.86
N ARG A 833 75.55 -10.36 -34.14
CA ARG A 833 74.68 -10.89 -35.20
C ARG A 833 75.49 -11.38 -36.41
N PRO A 834 75.77 -12.69 -36.48
CA PRO A 834 76.57 -13.26 -37.57
C PRO A 834 76.00 -13.03 -38.99
N ASN A 835 74.68 -12.88 -39.15
CA ASN A 835 74.08 -12.63 -40.47
C ASN A 835 74.53 -11.30 -41.11
N LEU A 836 75.05 -10.35 -40.30
CA LEU A 836 75.68 -9.13 -40.82
C LEU A 836 76.86 -9.44 -41.75
N TYR A 837 77.59 -10.54 -41.51
CA TYR A 837 78.64 -11.01 -42.41
C TYR A 837 78.08 -11.39 -43.78
N VAL A 838 76.90 -12.01 -43.85
CA VAL A 838 76.24 -12.36 -45.13
C VAL A 838 75.73 -11.11 -45.85
N SER A 839 75.11 -10.18 -45.12
CA SER A 839 74.60 -8.92 -45.68
C SER A 839 75.74 -8.03 -46.22
N VAL A 840 76.86 -7.93 -45.49
CA VAL A 840 78.05 -7.21 -45.99
C VAL A 840 78.81 -8.00 -47.06
N LEU A 841 78.84 -9.34 -47.01
CA LEU A 841 79.35 -10.17 -48.12
C LEU A 841 78.58 -9.86 -49.41
N ARG A 842 77.25 -9.66 -49.35
CA ARG A 842 76.44 -9.29 -50.51
C ARG A 842 76.79 -7.89 -51.04
N ILE A 843 77.01 -6.93 -50.15
CA ILE A 843 77.47 -5.57 -50.52
C ILE A 843 78.88 -5.62 -51.16
N PHE A 844 79.81 -6.39 -50.60
CA PHE A 844 81.15 -6.62 -51.16
C PHE A 844 81.12 -7.40 -52.48
N ALA A 845 80.20 -8.36 -52.64
CA ALA A 845 80.01 -9.09 -53.90
C ALA A 845 79.38 -8.21 -54.99
N THR A 846 78.70 -7.12 -54.63
CA THR A 846 78.08 -6.17 -55.57
C THR A 846 79.04 -5.04 -55.99
N SER A 847 80.10 -4.77 -55.24
CA SER A 847 81.06 -3.69 -55.48
C SER A 847 82.39 -4.19 -56.07
N SER A 848 82.67 -3.82 -57.33
CA SER A 848 83.77 -4.41 -58.13
C SER A 848 85.19 -4.15 -57.63
N GLU A 849 85.37 -3.24 -56.68
CA GLU A 849 86.68 -2.93 -56.09
C GLU A 849 86.94 -3.75 -54.82
N MET A 850 85.88 -4.19 -54.13
CA MET A 850 85.94 -4.92 -52.85
C MET A 850 86.03 -6.45 -53.01
N SER A 851 85.81 -6.97 -54.21
CA SER A 851 85.69 -8.40 -54.51
C SER A 851 86.98 -9.09 -55.01
N ASN A 852 88.12 -8.39 -55.00
CA ASN A 852 89.39 -8.88 -55.56
C ASN A 852 89.98 -10.06 -54.75
N GLU A 853 90.66 -11.00 -55.43
CA GLU A 853 91.26 -12.22 -54.81
C GLU A 853 92.27 -11.95 -53.67
N GLN A 854 92.75 -10.71 -53.54
CA GLN A 854 93.68 -10.28 -52.49
C GLN A 854 93.01 -9.56 -51.32
N ASN A 855 91.70 -9.31 -51.35
CA ASN A 855 91.05 -8.51 -50.32
C ASN A 855 90.91 -9.32 -49.02
N ALA A 856 91.65 -8.92 -47.98
CA ALA A 856 91.72 -9.64 -46.72
C ALA A 856 90.37 -9.65 -45.98
N ASP A 857 89.65 -8.53 -46.04
CA ASP A 857 88.35 -8.35 -45.39
C ASP A 857 87.28 -9.30 -45.99
N PHE A 858 87.31 -9.55 -47.30
CA PHE A 858 86.38 -10.48 -47.97
C PHE A 858 86.62 -11.94 -47.54
N LYS A 859 87.88 -12.37 -47.41
CA LYS A 859 88.23 -13.72 -46.93
C LYS A 859 87.87 -13.90 -45.46
N TRP A 860 88.17 -12.91 -44.64
CA TRP A 860 87.78 -12.91 -43.23
C TRP A 860 86.26 -13.06 -43.05
N VAL A 861 85.45 -12.36 -43.87
CA VAL A 861 83.98 -12.52 -43.85
C VAL A 861 83.54 -13.94 -44.24
N LEU A 862 84.19 -14.60 -45.21
CA LEU A 862 83.89 -16.00 -45.58
C LEU A 862 84.28 -16.99 -44.46
N ASP A 863 85.48 -16.89 -43.89
CA ASP A 863 85.91 -17.76 -42.79
C ASP A 863 84.95 -17.64 -41.58
N GLN A 864 84.43 -16.43 -41.31
CA GLN A 864 83.46 -16.17 -40.24
C GLN A 864 82.02 -16.67 -40.54
N ILE A 865 81.69 -16.95 -41.81
CA ILE A 865 80.45 -17.61 -42.23
C ILE A 865 80.56 -19.13 -42.04
N ASP A 866 81.72 -19.70 -42.37
CA ASP A 866 82.04 -21.13 -42.24
C ASP A 866 82.09 -21.58 -40.76
N GLU A 867 82.86 -20.89 -39.92
CA GLU A 867 82.99 -21.21 -38.48
C GLU A 867 81.65 -21.18 -37.74
N ARG A 868 80.67 -20.42 -38.28
CA ARG A 868 79.34 -20.24 -37.70
C ARG A 868 78.22 -20.99 -38.46
N ASN A 869 78.55 -21.75 -39.51
CA ASN A 869 77.60 -22.49 -40.36
C ASN A 869 76.38 -21.67 -40.84
N LEU A 870 76.58 -20.42 -41.26
CA LEU A 870 75.47 -19.48 -41.51
C LEU A 870 74.74 -19.71 -42.85
N LEU A 871 75.41 -20.34 -43.80
CA LEU A 871 74.89 -20.64 -45.13
C LEU A 871 75.26 -22.08 -45.47
N SER A 872 74.43 -22.77 -46.25
CA SER A 872 74.85 -24.02 -46.88
C SER A 872 75.82 -23.73 -48.04
N PRO A 873 76.68 -24.69 -48.41
CA PRO A 873 77.64 -24.46 -49.49
C PRO A 873 77.01 -24.16 -50.84
N LEU A 874 75.78 -24.64 -51.08
CA LEU A 874 75.03 -24.31 -52.29
C LEU A 874 74.60 -22.84 -52.32
N GLU A 875 74.21 -22.29 -51.17
CA GLU A 875 73.72 -20.91 -51.04
C GLU A 875 74.86 -19.89 -51.13
N VAL A 876 76.05 -20.17 -50.57
CA VAL A 876 77.24 -19.31 -50.75
C VAL A 876 77.61 -19.18 -52.22
N VAL A 877 77.59 -20.29 -52.99
CA VAL A 877 77.84 -20.25 -54.44
C VAL A 877 76.76 -19.47 -55.18
N GLN A 878 75.49 -19.65 -54.81
CA GLN A 878 74.39 -18.90 -55.43
C GLN A 878 74.54 -17.39 -55.19
N LEU A 879 74.65 -16.95 -53.94
CA LEU A 879 74.79 -15.54 -53.55
C LEU A 879 75.97 -14.83 -54.22
N VAL A 880 77.10 -15.53 -54.39
CA VAL A 880 78.28 -14.95 -55.04
C VAL A 880 78.20 -15.02 -56.57
N SER A 881 77.44 -15.97 -57.13
CA SER A 881 77.18 -16.03 -58.57
C SER A 881 76.16 -14.99 -59.05
N GLU A 882 75.26 -14.52 -58.18
CA GLU A 882 74.17 -13.57 -58.51
C GLU A 882 74.67 -12.23 -59.07
N SER A 883 75.79 -11.70 -58.57
CA SER A 883 76.32 -10.40 -59.01
C SER A 883 77.26 -10.49 -60.21
N GLY A 884 77.82 -11.67 -60.52
CA GLY A 884 78.75 -11.90 -61.63
C GLY A 884 80.14 -11.26 -61.49
N VAL A 885 80.46 -10.66 -60.34
CA VAL A 885 81.71 -9.91 -60.10
C VAL A 885 82.85 -10.82 -59.60
N VAL A 886 82.53 -11.90 -58.88
CA VAL A 886 83.51 -12.77 -58.21
C VAL A 886 83.81 -14.02 -59.03
N GLN A 887 85.06 -14.48 -59.04
CA GLN A 887 85.47 -15.70 -59.75
C GLN A 887 85.31 -16.95 -58.87
N LEU A 888 84.83 -18.06 -59.46
CA LEU A 888 84.54 -19.32 -58.76
C LEU A 888 85.77 -19.93 -58.02
N GLY A 889 86.99 -19.57 -58.44
CA GLY A 889 88.24 -19.95 -57.76
C GLY A 889 88.34 -19.46 -56.31
N ALA A 890 87.57 -18.45 -55.91
CA ALA A 890 87.56 -17.93 -54.55
C ALA A 890 86.81 -18.82 -53.53
N ILE A 891 85.99 -19.79 -53.97
CA ILE A 891 85.06 -20.55 -53.09
C ILE A 891 85.28 -22.07 -53.14
N SER A 892 86.05 -22.59 -54.09
CA SER A 892 86.10 -24.04 -54.38
C SER A 892 86.54 -24.95 -53.23
N GLU A 893 87.30 -24.45 -52.25
CA GLU A 893 87.79 -25.25 -51.12
C GLU A 893 86.70 -25.59 -50.09
N TYR A 894 85.72 -24.70 -49.92
CA TYR A 894 84.64 -24.81 -48.94
C TYR A 894 83.65 -25.94 -49.26
N LEU A 895 83.20 -26.01 -50.52
CA LEU A 895 82.15 -26.92 -50.99
C LEU A 895 82.40 -28.41 -50.71
N LEU A 896 83.67 -28.84 -50.77
CA LEU A 896 84.06 -30.26 -50.71
C LEU A 896 83.81 -30.92 -49.35
N ARG A 897 83.62 -30.13 -48.29
CA ARG A 897 83.58 -30.64 -46.90
C ARG A 897 82.20 -31.18 -46.49
N HIS A 898 81.10 -30.52 -46.90
CA HIS A 898 79.74 -30.77 -46.37
C HIS A 898 79.06 -32.05 -46.88
N ALA A 899 79.30 -32.44 -48.14
CA ALA A 899 78.51 -33.49 -48.82
C ALA A 899 78.58 -34.90 -48.20
N ASN A 900 79.50 -35.14 -47.25
CA ASN A 900 79.70 -36.44 -46.62
C ASN A 900 78.81 -36.70 -45.39
N GLN A 901 78.11 -35.69 -44.85
CA GLN A 901 77.46 -35.80 -43.54
C GLN A 901 76.00 -36.32 -43.60
N ASP A 902 75.21 -35.83 -44.55
CA ASP A 902 73.74 -36.01 -44.60
C ASP A 902 73.26 -37.46 -44.80
N GLN A 903 74.10 -38.36 -45.35
CA GLN A 903 73.69 -39.72 -45.70
C GLN A 903 73.34 -40.60 -44.48
N THR A 904 73.71 -40.18 -43.26
CA THR A 904 73.71 -41.04 -42.08
C THR A 904 72.41 -41.05 -41.27
N GLU A 905 71.61 -39.97 -41.29
CA GLU A 905 70.47 -39.81 -40.38
C GLU A 905 69.20 -40.57 -40.80
N LEU A 906 69.00 -40.73 -42.12
CA LEU A 906 67.74 -41.10 -42.75
C LEU A 906 67.27 -42.55 -42.46
N GLU A 907 68.19 -43.43 -42.04
CA GLU A 907 67.89 -44.84 -41.75
C GLU A 907 67.15 -45.06 -40.42
N SER A 908 67.20 -44.09 -39.50
CA SER A 908 66.71 -44.22 -38.12
C SER A 908 65.17 -44.24 -38.02
N VAL A 909 64.50 -43.27 -38.68
CA VAL A 909 63.08 -42.93 -38.50
C VAL A 909 62.12 -44.08 -38.87
N ARG A 910 62.48 -44.91 -39.84
CA ARG A 910 61.58 -45.93 -40.43
C ARG A 910 61.12 -47.02 -39.45
N LYS A 911 61.80 -47.21 -38.32
CA LYS A 911 61.55 -48.32 -37.38
C LYS A 911 60.33 -48.11 -36.47
N LEU A 912 59.98 -46.87 -36.14
CA LEU A 912 59.01 -46.58 -35.07
C LEU A 912 57.55 -46.83 -35.47
N ILE A 913 57.18 -46.59 -36.73
CA ILE A 913 55.81 -46.65 -37.24
C ILE A 913 55.18 -48.05 -37.14
N HIS A 914 56.00 -49.10 -37.01
CA HIS A 914 55.52 -50.49 -37.05
C HIS A 914 54.80 -50.92 -35.76
N SER A 915 55.19 -50.45 -34.57
CA SER A 915 54.68 -50.97 -33.30
C SER A 915 53.22 -50.59 -32.99
N TYR A 916 52.81 -49.35 -33.27
CA TYR A 916 51.47 -48.88 -32.89
C TYR A 916 50.32 -49.62 -33.59
N LYS A 917 50.56 -50.25 -34.74
CA LYS A 917 49.51 -50.96 -35.49
C LYS A 917 49.10 -52.29 -34.85
N THR A 918 49.97 -52.93 -34.05
CA THR A 918 49.67 -54.26 -33.48
C THR A 918 48.76 -54.20 -32.26
N GLU A 919 48.84 -53.14 -31.44
CA GLU A 919 48.07 -53.05 -30.18
C GLU A 919 46.56 -52.88 -30.41
N ALA A 920 46.18 -52.13 -31.45
CA ALA A 920 44.78 -51.81 -31.75
C ALA A 920 43.95 -53.04 -32.16
N ALA A 921 44.58 -54.09 -32.71
CA ALA A 921 43.90 -55.31 -33.13
C ALA A 921 43.38 -56.13 -31.93
N ASN A 922 44.21 -56.26 -30.88
CA ASN A 922 43.95 -57.17 -29.75
C ASN A 922 42.68 -56.78 -28.97
N LYS A 923 42.49 -55.49 -28.65
CA LYS A 923 41.32 -55.00 -27.88
C LYS A 923 39.98 -55.28 -28.55
N LYS A 924 39.95 -55.41 -29.88
CA LYS A 924 38.72 -55.67 -30.64
C LYS A 924 38.21 -57.11 -30.46
N GLU A 925 39.11 -58.06 -30.20
CA GLU A 925 38.75 -59.47 -30.00
C GLU A 925 38.14 -59.73 -28.61
N GLU A 926 38.52 -58.93 -27.60
CA GLU A 926 38.02 -59.07 -26.23
C GLU A 926 36.53 -58.72 -26.10
N LEU A 927 36.08 -57.67 -26.79
CA LEU A 927 34.67 -57.22 -26.76
C LEU A 927 33.70 -58.30 -27.26
N LEU A 928 34.07 -59.01 -28.34
CA LEU A 928 33.23 -60.06 -28.93
C LEU A 928 32.99 -61.24 -27.97
N LYS A 929 33.93 -61.51 -27.06
CA LYS A 929 33.84 -62.61 -26.09
C LYS A 929 32.88 -62.32 -24.94
N LEU A 930 32.51 -61.05 -24.71
CA LEU A 930 31.66 -60.63 -23.59
C LEU A 930 30.16 -60.52 -23.94
N THR A 931 29.79 -60.55 -25.22
CA THR A 931 28.42 -60.24 -25.69
C THR A 931 27.58 -61.48 -26.06
N THR A 932 28.06 -62.71 -25.80
CA THR A 932 27.42 -63.94 -26.29
C THR A 932 26.85 -64.80 -25.14
N ASP A 933 25.52 -64.88 -25.04
CA ASP A 933 24.79 -65.56 -23.93
C ASP A 933 25.01 -67.09 -23.83
N ALA A 934 25.60 -67.71 -24.86
CA ALA A 934 25.74 -69.17 -24.94
C ALA A 934 26.96 -69.75 -24.21
N THR A 935 27.93 -68.92 -23.81
CA THR A 935 29.14 -69.37 -23.09
C THR A 935 28.99 -69.16 -21.58
N PRO A 936 29.01 -70.22 -20.75
CA PRO A 936 28.89 -70.07 -19.30
C PRO A 936 30.12 -69.35 -18.74
N VAL A 937 29.91 -68.16 -18.19
CA VAL A 937 30.96 -67.40 -17.49
C VAL A 937 31.22 -68.05 -16.13
N VAL A 938 32.40 -68.65 -15.99
CA VAL A 938 32.85 -69.23 -14.71
C VAL A 938 33.32 -68.10 -13.80
N PHE A 939 32.67 -67.96 -12.64
CA PHE A 939 33.07 -67.06 -11.56
C PHE A 939 33.95 -67.83 -10.57
N PRO A 940 35.27 -67.56 -10.48
CA PRO A 940 36.18 -68.35 -9.65
C PRO A 940 36.19 -67.94 -8.18
N ASN A 941 35.68 -66.76 -7.83
CA ASN A 941 35.77 -66.20 -6.49
C ASN A 941 34.79 -66.87 -5.51
N GLN A 942 35.33 -67.44 -4.43
CA GLN A 942 34.58 -68.07 -3.33
C GLN A 942 34.50 -67.17 -2.08
N GLN A 943 35.10 -65.98 -2.14
CA GLN A 943 35.10 -64.97 -1.09
C GLN A 943 34.43 -63.69 -1.62
N CYS A 944 33.78 -62.95 -0.73
CA CYS A 944 33.15 -61.68 -1.06
C CYS A 944 34.21 -60.58 -1.28
N ASP A 945 34.19 -59.89 -2.41
CA ASP A 945 35.20 -58.88 -2.75
C ASP A 945 35.10 -57.58 -1.89
N LEU A 946 34.12 -57.48 -0.98
CA LEU A 946 33.94 -56.36 -0.04
C LEU A 946 34.37 -56.66 1.41
N CYS A 947 34.15 -57.88 1.92
CA CYS A 947 34.52 -58.27 3.29
C CYS A 947 35.55 -59.40 3.37
N HIS A 948 35.87 -60.03 2.24
CA HIS A 948 36.81 -61.14 2.08
C HIS A 948 36.48 -62.43 2.87
N GLU A 949 35.28 -62.51 3.46
CA GLU A 949 34.76 -63.74 4.07
C GLU A 949 34.17 -64.71 3.02
N GLU A 950 34.13 -65.99 3.34
CA GLU A 950 33.57 -67.04 2.47
C GLU A 950 32.09 -66.81 2.16
N LEU A 951 31.70 -67.04 0.90
CA LEU A 951 30.36 -66.75 0.39
C LEU A 951 29.30 -67.72 0.94
N SER A 952 28.47 -67.23 1.87
CA SER A 952 27.26 -67.91 2.33
C SER A 952 26.05 -67.48 1.49
N PRO A 953 25.11 -68.40 1.16
CA PRO A 953 23.92 -68.06 0.40
C PRO A 953 22.94 -67.22 1.25
N PRO A 954 22.28 -66.17 0.69
CA PRO A 954 22.31 -65.75 -0.71
C PRO A 954 23.47 -64.80 -1.09
N SER A 955 24.08 -65.06 -2.25
CA SER A 955 25.17 -64.30 -2.87
C SER A 955 24.78 -63.73 -4.25
N ILE A 956 25.48 -62.68 -4.70
CA ILE A 956 25.23 -61.95 -5.95
C ILE A 956 26.54 -61.87 -6.76
N TYR A 957 26.45 -62.09 -8.07
CA TYR A 957 27.57 -62.19 -9.02
C TYR A 957 27.39 -61.16 -10.14
N PHE A 958 28.42 -60.36 -10.44
CA PHE A 958 28.40 -59.38 -11.52
C PHE A 958 29.25 -59.84 -12.71
N MET A 959 28.84 -59.53 -13.95
CA MET A 959 29.55 -59.94 -15.17
C MET A 959 30.97 -59.40 -15.31
N CYS A 960 31.35 -58.38 -14.53
CA CYS A 960 32.75 -57.94 -14.36
C CYS A 960 33.62 -58.91 -13.52
N LYS A 961 33.07 -60.08 -13.15
CA LYS A 961 33.66 -61.16 -12.34
C LYS A 961 33.80 -60.90 -10.84
N HIS A 962 33.27 -59.80 -10.32
CA HIS A 962 33.19 -59.53 -8.88
C HIS A 962 31.96 -60.17 -8.22
N THR A 963 32.10 -60.56 -6.95
CA THR A 963 31.18 -61.42 -6.21
C THR A 963 31.00 -60.95 -4.77
N PHE A 964 29.75 -60.91 -4.27
CA PHE A 964 29.43 -60.31 -2.96
C PHE A 964 28.32 -61.07 -2.22
N HIS A 965 28.30 -61.02 -0.88
CA HIS A 965 27.13 -61.46 -0.10
C HIS A 965 25.98 -60.46 -0.28
N ARG A 966 24.72 -60.94 -0.28
CA ARG A 966 23.53 -60.06 -0.29
C ARG A 966 23.48 -59.08 0.90
N ARG A 967 24.12 -59.40 2.03
CA ARG A 967 24.21 -58.52 3.22
C ARG A 967 25.29 -57.43 3.11
N CYS A 968 26.31 -57.63 2.29
CA CYS A 968 27.38 -56.64 2.09
C CYS A 968 26.98 -55.53 1.12
N LEU A 969 25.99 -55.80 0.28
CA LEU A 969 25.27 -54.80 -0.51
C LEU A 969 24.19 -54.19 0.39
N ARG A 970 24.31 -52.90 0.72
CA ARG A 970 23.52 -52.25 1.79
C ARG A 970 22.04 -52.06 1.45
N ASP A 971 21.71 -52.04 0.16
CA ASP A 971 20.36 -51.87 -0.35
C ASP A 971 19.96 -53.14 -1.12
N GLY A 972 18.83 -53.74 -0.73
CA GLY A 972 18.40 -55.03 -1.27
C GLY A 972 17.83 -54.94 -2.68
N GLU A 973 18.10 -55.96 -3.52
CA GLU A 973 17.55 -56.25 -4.86
C GLU A 973 17.60 -55.18 -5.97
N ASP A 974 17.70 -53.87 -5.68
CA ASP A 974 17.57 -52.80 -6.66
C ASP A 974 18.92 -52.31 -7.26
N VAL A 975 20.06 -52.65 -6.66
CA VAL A 975 21.39 -52.22 -7.15
C VAL A 975 21.89 -53.15 -8.27
N ARG A 976 21.65 -52.77 -9.53
CA ARG A 976 22.10 -53.51 -10.73
C ARG A 976 23.58 -53.34 -11.09
N GLU A 977 24.37 -52.61 -10.31
CA GLU A 977 25.73 -52.19 -10.67
C GLU A 977 26.80 -52.65 -9.65
N CYS A 978 27.98 -53.00 -10.15
CA CYS A 978 29.09 -53.45 -9.31
C CYS A 978 29.81 -52.26 -8.66
N PRO A 979 29.91 -52.17 -7.31
CA PRO A 979 30.46 -51.00 -6.61
C PRO A 979 31.96 -50.76 -6.83
N LEU A 980 32.71 -51.77 -7.30
CA LEU A 980 34.13 -51.63 -7.66
C LEU A 980 34.32 -51.10 -9.09
N CYS A 981 33.39 -51.42 -10.00
CA CYS A 981 33.47 -51.00 -11.40
C CYS A 981 32.66 -49.73 -11.68
N SER A 982 31.71 -49.36 -10.81
CA SER A 982 30.80 -48.23 -11.06
C SER A 982 31.57 -46.96 -11.34
N ARG A 983 32.59 -46.59 -10.55
CA ARG A 983 33.39 -45.36 -10.79
C ARG A 983 34.00 -45.26 -12.19
N ALA A 984 34.65 -46.32 -12.68
CA ALA A 984 35.23 -46.34 -14.02
C ALA A 984 34.15 -46.37 -15.12
N HIS A 985 33.00 -46.99 -14.83
CA HIS A 985 31.84 -46.98 -15.71
C HIS A 985 31.14 -45.61 -15.70
N ASP A 986 31.16 -44.88 -14.59
CA ASP A 986 30.59 -43.53 -14.43
C ASP A 986 31.47 -42.47 -15.10
N GLU A 987 32.79 -42.64 -15.13
CA GLU A 987 33.69 -41.84 -15.97
C GLU A 987 33.39 -42.06 -17.48
N LEU A 988 33.25 -43.31 -17.93
CA LEU A 988 32.86 -43.60 -19.32
C LEU A 988 31.42 -43.17 -19.65
N ARG A 989 30.49 -43.36 -18.72
CA ARG A 989 29.07 -43.00 -18.85
C ARG A 989 28.87 -41.50 -18.79
N SER A 990 29.64 -40.74 -18.00
CA SER A 990 29.61 -39.28 -18.03
C SER A 990 30.16 -38.72 -19.34
N LEU A 991 31.21 -39.33 -19.92
CA LEU A 991 31.66 -39.01 -21.28
C LEU A 991 30.59 -39.35 -22.35
N GLN A 992 29.85 -40.44 -22.19
CA GLN A 992 28.71 -40.80 -23.07
C GLN A 992 27.50 -39.88 -22.90
N ILE A 993 27.15 -39.52 -21.66
CA ILE A 993 26.06 -38.60 -21.33
C ILE A 993 26.40 -37.18 -21.80
N ALA A 994 27.66 -36.73 -21.69
CA ALA A 994 28.12 -35.48 -22.28
C ALA A 994 28.01 -35.48 -23.82
N GLN A 995 28.09 -36.65 -24.47
CA GLN A 995 27.81 -36.78 -25.90
C GLN A 995 26.30 -36.88 -26.24
N SER A 996 25.45 -37.40 -25.35
CA SER A 996 24.01 -37.56 -25.62
C SER A 996 23.16 -36.34 -25.21
N MET A 997 23.49 -35.67 -24.10
CA MET A 997 22.78 -34.47 -23.61
C MET A 997 22.94 -33.26 -24.55
N ALA A 998 23.88 -33.33 -25.50
CA ALA A 998 24.04 -32.33 -26.54
C ALA A 998 22.86 -32.27 -27.55
N ASN A 999 21.94 -33.24 -27.54
CA ASN A 999 20.94 -33.41 -28.60
C ASN A 999 19.44 -33.24 -28.20
N ASP A 1000 19.05 -33.32 -26.92
CA ASP A 1000 17.63 -33.29 -26.52
C ASP A 1000 17.31 -32.14 -25.53
N TYR A 1001 16.73 -31.06 -26.06
CA TYR A 1001 16.42 -29.82 -25.31
C TYR A 1001 15.05 -29.86 -24.60
N ASP A 1002 14.09 -30.63 -25.12
CA ASP A 1002 12.68 -30.58 -24.69
C ASP A 1002 12.42 -31.27 -23.34
N VAL A 1003 13.26 -32.22 -22.93
CA VAL A 1003 13.15 -32.89 -21.62
C VAL A 1003 13.46 -31.92 -20.48
N VAL A 1004 14.48 -31.07 -20.67
CA VAL A 1004 14.89 -30.05 -19.69
C VAL A 1004 13.77 -29.02 -19.45
N LEU A 1005 12.98 -28.72 -20.48
CA LEU A 1005 11.87 -27.77 -20.37
C LEU A 1005 10.68 -28.30 -19.54
N ASN A 1006 10.41 -29.60 -19.58
CA ASN A 1006 9.32 -30.20 -18.79
C ASN A 1006 9.71 -30.30 -17.31
N ASP A 1007 10.93 -30.77 -17.00
CA ASP A 1007 11.42 -30.89 -15.62
C ASP A 1007 11.50 -29.52 -14.90
N VAL A 1008 11.67 -28.43 -15.66
CA VAL A 1008 11.65 -27.04 -15.14
C VAL A 1008 10.22 -26.50 -14.96
N GLN A 1009 9.22 -27.01 -15.70
CA GLN A 1009 7.83 -26.60 -15.57
C GLN A 1009 7.08 -27.33 -14.44
N ASP A 1010 7.45 -28.59 -14.16
CA ASP A 1010 6.81 -29.42 -13.13
C ASP A 1010 7.41 -29.23 -11.71
N ALA A 1011 8.48 -28.44 -11.57
CA ALA A 1011 9.17 -28.19 -10.29
C ALA A 1011 8.69 -26.90 -9.58
N ASP A 1012 8.33 -27.02 -8.30
CA ASP A 1012 7.85 -25.90 -7.46
C ASP A 1012 8.85 -24.72 -7.36
N ASP A 1013 10.15 -24.98 -7.47
CA ASP A 1013 11.19 -23.94 -7.62
C ASP A 1013 12.10 -24.23 -8.83
N SER A 1014 11.58 -23.87 -10.02
CA SER A 1014 12.28 -23.91 -11.31
C SER A 1014 13.71 -23.36 -11.29
N PHE A 1015 14.05 -22.42 -10.40
CA PHE A 1015 15.38 -21.81 -10.36
C PHE A 1015 16.42 -22.71 -9.67
N GLU A 1016 16.02 -23.51 -8.67
CA GLU A 1016 16.91 -24.49 -8.02
C GLU A 1016 17.30 -25.60 -8.99
N VAL A 1017 16.36 -26.08 -9.82
CA VAL A 1017 16.61 -27.05 -10.88
C VAL A 1017 17.63 -26.51 -11.89
N ILE A 1018 17.42 -25.28 -12.38
CA ILE A 1018 18.33 -24.62 -13.34
C ILE A 1018 19.73 -24.40 -12.73
N ALA A 1019 19.82 -23.98 -11.46
CA ALA A 1019 21.09 -23.83 -10.75
C ALA A 1019 21.83 -25.17 -10.56
N SER A 1020 21.09 -26.27 -10.34
CA SER A 1020 21.65 -27.62 -10.26
C SER A 1020 22.19 -28.14 -11.60
N LEU A 1021 21.62 -27.68 -12.73
CA LEU A 1021 22.08 -28.01 -14.08
C LEU A 1021 23.33 -27.19 -14.48
N PHE A 1022 23.36 -25.90 -14.17
CA PHE A 1022 24.52 -25.03 -14.39
C PHE A 1022 25.75 -25.47 -13.58
N SER A 1023 25.56 -25.81 -12.30
CA SER A 1023 26.66 -26.28 -11.44
C SER A 1023 27.25 -27.63 -11.86
N ARG A 1024 26.56 -28.39 -12.72
CA ARG A 1024 27.02 -29.68 -13.29
C ARG A 1024 27.65 -29.57 -14.67
N GLN A 1025 27.85 -28.36 -15.21
CA GLN A 1025 28.48 -28.09 -16.52
C GLN A 1025 27.84 -28.84 -17.71
N ALA A 1026 26.54 -29.12 -17.65
CA ALA A 1026 25.82 -29.84 -18.71
C ALA A 1026 25.34 -28.93 -19.86
N ILE A 1027 25.41 -27.62 -19.71
CA ILE A 1027 25.03 -26.61 -20.70
C ILE A 1027 26.19 -25.61 -20.81
N ARG A 1028 26.52 -25.22 -22.05
CA ARG A 1028 27.59 -24.26 -22.37
C ARG A 1028 27.02 -22.96 -22.93
#